data_AF-A0A261APX8-F1
#
_entry.id   AF-A0A261APX8-F1
#
_cell.length_a   1.000
_cell.length_b   1.000
_cell.length_c   1.000
_cell.angle_alpha   90.00
_cell.angle_beta   90.00
_cell.angle_gamma   90.00
#
_symmetry.space_group_name_H-M   'P 1'
#
loop_
_entity.id
_entity.type
_entity.pdbx_description
1 polymer ?
#
loop_
_entity_poly.entity_id
_entity_poly.type
_entity_poly.pdbx_seq_one_letter_code
_entity_poly.pdbx_strand_id
1 'polypeptide(L)'
;MKKYSTFVKYCCFLSVSLLFYYNELLTTPVIEQEVEYISCDSLLEYLSPPIPALLIDIEVLEQIERDHCHLQKEKSVNIGVDIKYEPLVKDSRFRVFFYKNSTTKDYLGFDIIGKKKLMPNGISSFLTGSTLLSWYQQCTINSTYLELAVSSEELPYNFGKKTEEVFSNFQVGRLDGTTENVQRIEVKSAFKTTIDIVVMYQDEERHTNFIFGISQAVVDSRGTKKYFSNYDPYCSTDIHGHLFWVTCRPEKRLVYLLFFTFPCFFLFPMMFVYQSSLFGSSQSLTDENDYGTMGPVSFKKRSLKTCESLISQMNTSIPILLTDVEFLQMLEKGSCESCTGRPIKIGVDVKHLSATWIMEDPRFEVLYFTNDSTKDYLDFRSDPRKIIPKKFPTRWVGNVEVPSNIKMFVGFWQRAKFAECLNLHIPRAGAKVRMPARPSSAVLARLRDEIIENEMFPFLNGGTLLGWYRECSVIPHTQDMDISVFSEDYNSGFVEKMERNDSSFMIRRKFGMTNDSFELTLAPKDGFRVFIDVFLMYPGIENGTVTHHWVGGVSPDGTKYKYTYPVYDPWCAADLHGHIFWVTCTPNEKIVKEYGKLWYLDHLTSKYSWNSSGKNVKRNGKWTKEQMKEVYKVFKGVYQKWKKLSIH
;
A
#
# COMPACT_ATOMS: atom_id res chain seq x y z
N MET A 1 25.26 24.21 -58.56
CA MET A 1 23.85 24.64 -58.39
C MET A 1 22.81 23.56 -58.68
N LYS A 2 22.93 22.69 -59.70
CA LYS A 2 21.90 21.66 -60.00
C LYS A 2 21.65 20.62 -58.88
N LYS A 3 22.67 20.18 -58.11
CA LYS A 3 22.49 19.20 -57.02
C LYS A 3 21.74 19.75 -55.78
N TYR A 4 21.84 21.06 -55.51
CA TYR A 4 21.12 21.70 -54.40
C TYR A 4 19.63 21.88 -54.72
N SER A 5 19.29 22.12 -55.99
CA SER A 5 17.89 22.23 -56.43
C SER A 5 17.14 20.91 -56.26
N THR A 6 17.79 19.77 -56.53
CA THR A 6 17.18 18.45 -56.35
C THR A 6 16.95 18.13 -54.88
N PHE A 7 17.90 18.46 -54.00
CA PHE A 7 17.76 18.23 -52.56
C PHE A 7 16.63 19.08 -51.94
N VAL A 8 16.55 20.37 -52.30
CA VAL A 8 15.47 21.25 -51.83
C VAL A 8 14.11 20.77 -52.34
N LYS A 9 14.02 20.29 -53.59
CA LYS A 9 12.79 19.69 -54.12
C LYS A 9 12.39 18.43 -53.36
N TYR A 10 13.35 17.58 -52.99
CA TYR A 10 13.08 16.40 -52.16
C TYR A 10 12.63 16.76 -50.76
N CYS A 11 13.24 17.76 -50.11
CA CYS A 11 12.80 18.23 -48.80
C CYS A 11 11.40 18.85 -48.84
N CYS A 12 11.08 19.64 -49.88
CA CYS A 12 9.74 20.19 -50.06
C CYS A 12 8.70 19.10 -50.35
N PHE A 13 9.04 18.09 -51.16
CA PHE A 13 8.15 16.96 -51.39
C PHE A 13 7.92 16.17 -50.11
N LEU A 14 8.97 15.89 -49.33
CA LEU A 14 8.86 15.16 -48.07
C LEU A 14 8.05 15.95 -47.03
N SER A 15 8.21 17.27 -46.96
CA SER A 15 7.42 18.11 -46.05
C SER A 15 5.95 18.18 -46.45
N VAL A 16 5.65 18.22 -47.76
CA VAL A 16 4.27 18.20 -48.25
C VAL A 16 3.64 16.81 -48.04
N SER A 17 4.38 15.73 -48.30
CA SER A 17 3.92 14.37 -48.00
C SER A 17 3.68 14.13 -46.51
N LEU A 18 4.54 14.68 -45.64
CA LEU A 18 4.33 14.66 -44.18
C LEU A 18 3.12 15.49 -43.78
N LEU A 19 2.89 16.65 -44.42
CA LEU A 19 1.72 17.48 -44.16
C LEU A 19 0.44 16.75 -44.58
N PHE A 20 0.40 16.10 -45.75
CA PHE A 20 -0.74 15.30 -46.19
C PHE A 20 -0.96 14.08 -45.30
N TYR A 21 0.11 13.39 -44.89
CA TYR A 21 0.03 12.25 -43.98
C TYR A 21 -0.50 12.66 -42.59
N TYR A 22 -0.03 13.78 -42.04
CA TYR A 22 -0.53 14.30 -40.77
C TYR A 22 -1.95 14.86 -40.90
N ASN A 23 -2.29 15.49 -42.02
CA ASN A 23 -3.64 15.99 -42.24
C ASN A 23 -4.62 14.83 -42.44
N GLU A 24 -4.24 13.72 -43.09
CA GLU A 24 -5.01 12.47 -43.09
C GLU A 24 -5.18 11.93 -41.67
N LEU A 25 -4.12 11.85 -40.86
CA LEU A 25 -4.18 11.40 -39.46
C LEU A 25 -5.04 12.29 -38.56
N LEU A 26 -5.13 13.59 -38.86
CA LEU A 26 -5.92 14.56 -38.10
C LEU A 26 -7.35 14.75 -38.64
N THR A 27 -7.63 14.29 -39.86
CA THR A 27 -8.97 14.37 -40.49
C THR A 27 -9.64 13.01 -40.63
N THR A 28 -8.93 11.91 -40.37
CA THR A 28 -9.59 10.64 -40.05
C THR A 28 -10.47 10.90 -38.84
N PRO A 29 -11.80 10.77 -38.95
CA PRO A 29 -12.66 10.88 -37.78
C PRO A 29 -12.15 9.84 -36.78
N VAL A 30 -11.74 10.30 -35.60
CA VAL A 30 -11.65 9.43 -34.44
C VAL A 30 -13.08 8.94 -34.27
N ILE A 31 -13.33 7.70 -34.71
CA ILE A 31 -14.51 6.97 -34.30
C ILE A 31 -14.30 6.85 -32.79
N GLU A 32 -14.87 7.79 -32.03
CA GLU A 32 -15.11 7.58 -30.61
C GLU A 32 -16.00 6.33 -30.55
N GLN A 33 -15.37 5.16 -30.42
CA GLN A 33 -16.10 3.99 -29.96
C GLN A 33 -16.70 4.41 -28.62
N GLU A 34 -18.03 4.39 -28.51
CA GLU A 34 -18.70 4.55 -27.23
C GLU A 34 -18.13 3.49 -26.28
N VAL A 35 -17.26 3.94 -25.37
CA VAL A 35 -16.70 3.08 -24.33
C VAL A 35 -17.75 2.97 -23.25
N GLU A 36 -18.51 1.88 -23.29
CA GLU A 36 -19.46 1.53 -22.24
C GLU A 36 -18.68 1.08 -20.99
N TYR A 37 -18.51 2.01 -20.04
CA TYR A 37 -17.93 1.72 -18.74
C TYR A 37 -18.91 0.88 -17.91
N ILE A 38 -18.43 -0.23 -17.38
CA ILE A 38 -19.21 -1.18 -16.57
C ILE A 38 -18.44 -1.52 -15.30
N SER A 39 -19.12 -2.06 -14.28
CA SER A 39 -18.40 -2.59 -13.12
C SER A 39 -17.52 -3.77 -13.55
N CYS A 40 -16.39 -3.96 -12.88
CA CYS A 40 -15.50 -5.09 -13.16
C CYS A 40 -16.20 -6.44 -12.89
N ASP A 41 -17.15 -6.50 -11.95
CA ASP A 41 -18.00 -7.67 -11.73
C ASP A 41 -18.87 -7.98 -12.95
N SER A 42 -19.52 -6.98 -13.56
CA SER A 42 -20.31 -7.16 -14.77
C SER A 42 -19.43 -7.53 -15.98
N LEU A 43 -18.19 -7.03 -16.04
CA LEU A 43 -17.23 -7.44 -17.06
C LEU A 43 -16.83 -8.91 -16.89
N LEU A 44 -16.54 -9.35 -15.67
CA LEU A 44 -16.20 -10.74 -15.36
C LEU A 44 -17.37 -11.70 -15.57
N GLU A 45 -18.60 -11.27 -15.24
CA GLU A 45 -19.82 -12.01 -15.51
C GLU A 45 -20.04 -12.18 -17.01
N TYR A 46 -19.87 -11.10 -17.79
CA TYR A 46 -19.90 -11.17 -19.25
C TYR A 46 -18.82 -12.12 -19.80
N LEU A 47 -17.59 -12.04 -19.28
CA LEU A 47 -16.46 -12.86 -19.73
C LEU A 47 -16.43 -14.28 -19.13
N SER A 48 -17.45 -14.69 -18.38
CA SER A 48 -17.49 -16.01 -17.74
C SER A 48 -17.59 -17.13 -18.80
N PRO A 49 -16.53 -17.95 -18.99
CA PRO A 49 -16.57 -19.05 -19.94
C PRO A 49 -17.34 -20.24 -19.35
N PRO A 50 -17.99 -21.08 -20.17
CA PRO A 50 -18.74 -22.25 -19.70
C PRO A 50 -17.84 -23.39 -19.16
N ILE A 51 -16.53 -23.16 -19.09
CA ILE A 51 -15.52 -24.12 -18.65
C ILE A 51 -14.50 -23.42 -17.75
N PRO A 52 -13.77 -24.16 -16.90
CA PRO A 52 -12.67 -23.58 -16.13
C PRO A 52 -11.59 -23.00 -17.05
N ALA A 53 -11.35 -21.69 -16.95
CA ALA A 53 -10.35 -20.98 -17.72
C ALA A 53 -9.57 -19.99 -16.85
N LEU A 54 -8.34 -19.71 -17.26
CA LEU A 54 -7.46 -18.70 -16.67
C LEU A 54 -7.56 -17.42 -17.50
N LEU A 55 -7.91 -16.29 -16.89
CA LEU A 55 -7.83 -15.01 -17.58
C LEU A 55 -6.35 -14.62 -17.75
N ILE A 56 -5.88 -14.50 -18.99
CA ILE A 56 -4.47 -14.14 -19.30
C ILE A 56 -4.37 -12.90 -20.18
N ASP A 57 -5.48 -12.20 -20.38
CA ASP A 57 -5.51 -10.96 -21.14
C ASP A 57 -5.01 -9.79 -20.30
N ILE A 58 -3.85 -9.27 -20.68
CA ILE A 58 -3.15 -8.23 -19.92
C ILE A 58 -3.97 -6.94 -19.81
N GLU A 59 -4.73 -6.58 -20.84
CA GLU A 59 -5.52 -5.35 -20.85
C GLU A 59 -6.73 -5.47 -19.92
N VAL A 60 -7.37 -6.64 -19.89
CA VAL A 60 -8.49 -6.91 -18.97
C VAL A 60 -7.98 -6.99 -17.52
N LEU A 61 -6.81 -7.61 -17.29
CA LEU A 61 -6.20 -7.67 -15.96
C LEU A 61 -5.81 -6.28 -15.43
N GLU A 62 -5.29 -5.39 -16.29
CA GLU A 62 -5.01 -4.00 -15.92
C GLU A 62 -6.29 -3.20 -15.59
N GLN A 63 -7.38 -3.43 -16.33
CA GLN A 63 -8.68 -2.81 -16.04
C GLN A 63 -9.21 -3.22 -14.66
N ILE A 64 -9.12 -4.51 -14.34
CA ILE A 64 -9.53 -5.05 -13.03
C ILE A 64 -8.63 -4.50 -11.92
N GLU A 65 -7.31 -4.47 -12.11
CA GLU A 65 -6.37 -3.93 -11.10
C GLU A 65 -6.62 -2.45 -10.80
N ARG A 66 -7.01 -1.67 -11.81
CA ARG A 66 -7.31 -0.24 -11.65
C ARG A 66 -8.74 0.03 -11.21
N ASP A 67 -9.62 -0.96 -11.15
CA ASP A 67 -11.06 -0.80 -10.94
C ASP A 67 -11.71 0.15 -11.97
N HIS A 68 -11.24 0.09 -13.22
CA HIS A 68 -11.73 0.89 -14.34
C HIS A 68 -11.98 -0.04 -15.53
N CYS A 69 -13.15 -0.68 -15.54
CA CYS A 69 -13.52 -1.70 -16.54
C CYS A 69 -14.45 -1.14 -17.63
N HIS A 70 -14.23 -1.60 -18.86
CA HIS A 70 -15.06 -1.26 -20.01
C HIS A 70 -15.21 -2.46 -20.95
N LEU A 71 -16.35 -2.55 -21.63
CA LEU A 71 -16.66 -3.69 -22.48
C LEU A 71 -16.32 -3.41 -23.95
N GLN A 72 -15.32 -4.11 -24.49
CA GLN A 72 -15.00 -4.07 -25.92
C GLN A 72 -15.62 -5.26 -26.65
N LYS A 73 -16.90 -5.15 -27.06
CA LYS A 73 -17.68 -6.24 -27.68
C LYS A 73 -17.03 -6.84 -28.95
N GLU A 74 -16.19 -6.08 -29.64
CA GLU A 74 -15.53 -6.50 -30.89
C GLU A 74 -14.14 -7.12 -30.69
N LYS A 75 -13.58 -7.09 -29.47
CA LYS A 75 -12.24 -7.60 -29.18
C LYS A 75 -12.30 -8.91 -28.41
N SER A 76 -11.65 -9.95 -28.96
CA SER A 76 -11.53 -11.24 -28.28
C SER A 76 -10.57 -11.14 -27.08
N VAL A 77 -10.97 -11.71 -25.94
CA VAL A 77 -10.18 -11.75 -24.70
C VAL A 77 -9.31 -13.01 -24.65
N ASN A 78 -8.04 -12.86 -24.30
CA ASN A 78 -7.11 -13.98 -24.19
C ASN A 78 -7.36 -14.80 -22.91
N ILE A 79 -7.63 -16.10 -23.04
CA ILE A 79 -7.81 -17.03 -21.92
C ILE A 79 -6.92 -18.27 -22.06
N GLY A 80 -6.45 -18.79 -20.94
CA GLY A 80 -5.74 -20.05 -20.82
C GLY A 80 -6.70 -21.18 -20.46
N VAL A 81 -6.70 -22.28 -21.21
CA VAL A 81 -7.58 -23.42 -20.96
C VAL A 81 -6.77 -24.71 -20.89
N ASP A 82 -7.09 -25.59 -19.92
CA ASP A 82 -6.48 -26.92 -19.84
C ASP A 82 -6.84 -27.70 -21.12
N ILE A 83 -5.83 -28.28 -21.78
CA ILE A 83 -5.97 -28.99 -23.06
C ILE A 83 -7.07 -30.08 -23.04
N LYS A 84 -7.40 -30.63 -21.86
CA LYS A 84 -8.52 -31.59 -21.72
C LYS A 84 -9.89 -31.00 -22.10
N TYR A 85 -10.05 -29.68 -22.07
CA TYR A 85 -11.27 -28.98 -22.46
C TYR A 85 -11.25 -28.45 -23.90
N GLU A 86 -10.19 -28.70 -24.67
CA GLU A 86 -10.04 -28.27 -26.08
C GLU A 86 -11.29 -28.52 -26.96
N PRO A 87 -11.99 -29.67 -26.88
CA PRO A 87 -13.18 -29.91 -27.71
C PRO A 87 -14.38 -29.01 -27.38
N LEU A 88 -14.38 -28.38 -26.20
CA LEU A 88 -15.52 -27.69 -25.61
C LEU A 88 -15.46 -26.17 -25.74
N VAL A 89 -14.39 -25.61 -26.31
CA VAL A 89 -14.20 -24.15 -26.40
C VAL A 89 -14.44 -23.65 -27.82
N LYS A 90 -15.68 -23.23 -28.09
CA LYS A 90 -16.03 -22.48 -29.30
C LYS A 90 -16.86 -21.26 -28.91
N ASP A 91 -16.16 -20.20 -28.52
CA ASP A 91 -16.76 -18.91 -28.23
C ASP A 91 -15.88 -17.81 -28.85
N SER A 92 -16.45 -17.03 -29.76
CA SER A 92 -15.75 -15.99 -30.51
C SER A 92 -15.29 -14.82 -29.63
N ARG A 93 -15.82 -14.71 -28.41
CA ARG A 93 -15.37 -13.72 -27.41
C ARG A 93 -13.99 -14.02 -26.88
N PHE A 94 -13.50 -15.26 -27.03
CA PHE A 94 -12.23 -15.67 -26.45
C PHE A 94 -11.20 -16.09 -27.51
N ARG A 95 -9.97 -15.66 -27.28
CA ARG A 95 -8.80 -16.22 -27.92
C ARG A 95 -8.15 -17.21 -26.95
N VAL A 96 -8.25 -18.49 -27.27
CA VAL A 96 -7.91 -19.58 -26.35
C VAL A 96 -6.45 -20.01 -26.53
N PHE A 97 -5.74 -20.15 -25.42
CA PHE A 97 -4.40 -20.72 -25.36
C PHE A 97 -4.42 -21.97 -24.50
N PHE A 98 -4.04 -23.11 -25.07
CA PHE A 98 -4.07 -24.36 -24.35
C PHE A 98 -2.82 -24.55 -23.49
N TYR A 99 -3.02 -25.04 -22.27
CA TYR A 99 -1.94 -25.49 -21.40
C TYR A 99 -2.18 -26.93 -20.95
N LYS A 100 -1.09 -27.63 -20.62
CA LYS A 100 -1.18 -28.97 -20.03
C LYS A 100 -0.96 -28.87 -18.53
N ASN A 101 -1.99 -29.18 -17.75
CA ASN A 101 -1.85 -29.30 -16.30
C ASN A 101 -1.19 -30.65 -15.96
N SER A 102 -0.15 -30.63 -15.13
CA SER A 102 0.58 -31.83 -14.71
C SER A 102 0.67 -31.84 -13.19
N THR A 103 0.25 -32.93 -12.55
CA THR A 103 0.35 -33.08 -11.09
C THR A 103 1.79 -33.24 -10.60
N THR A 104 2.73 -33.53 -11.51
CA THR A 104 4.15 -33.71 -11.24
C THR A 104 5.01 -32.49 -11.54
N LYS A 105 4.41 -31.38 -12.01
CA LYS A 105 5.13 -30.15 -12.36
C LYS A 105 4.55 -28.97 -11.59
N ASP A 106 5.43 -28.11 -11.11
CA ASP A 106 5.09 -26.86 -10.42
C ASP A 106 4.80 -25.71 -11.39
N TYR A 107 4.55 -26.00 -12.68
CA TYR A 107 4.22 -25.03 -13.71
C TYR A 107 3.23 -25.58 -14.77
N LEU A 108 2.43 -24.67 -15.33
CA LEU A 108 1.59 -24.81 -16.52
C LEU A 108 2.42 -24.50 -17.77
N GLY A 109 2.47 -25.43 -18.71
CA GLY A 109 3.12 -25.25 -20.01
C GLY A 109 2.12 -24.85 -21.09
N PHE A 110 2.22 -23.62 -21.59
CA PHE A 110 1.45 -23.11 -22.72
C PHE A 110 2.19 -23.36 -24.04
N ASP A 111 1.49 -23.88 -25.04
CA ASP A 111 2.00 -23.99 -26.39
C ASP A 111 1.46 -22.84 -27.24
N ILE A 112 2.32 -21.88 -27.58
CA ILE A 112 1.93 -20.68 -28.33
C ILE A 112 2.81 -20.56 -29.57
N ILE A 113 2.26 -20.96 -30.73
CA ILE A 113 2.84 -20.72 -32.06
C ILE A 113 4.35 -21.10 -32.10
N GLY A 114 4.68 -22.32 -31.68
CA GLY A 114 6.05 -22.84 -31.73
C GLY A 114 6.98 -22.34 -30.62
N LYS A 115 6.47 -21.60 -29.63
CA LYS A 115 7.20 -21.21 -28.41
C LYS A 115 6.49 -21.78 -27.18
N LYS A 116 7.25 -22.48 -26.32
CA LYS A 116 6.78 -22.91 -25.00
C LYS A 116 6.86 -21.75 -24.03
N LYS A 117 5.76 -21.40 -23.37
CA LYS A 117 5.76 -20.49 -22.21
C LYS A 117 5.41 -21.26 -20.95
N LEU A 118 6.14 -21.02 -19.87
CA LEU A 118 5.95 -21.70 -18.59
C LEU A 118 5.41 -20.68 -17.57
N MET A 119 4.37 -21.06 -16.84
CA MET A 119 3.79 -20.26 -15.75
C MET A 119 3.64 -21.14 -14.50
N PRO A 120 3.85 -20.65 -13.26
CA PRO A 120 3.72 -21.49 -12.06
C PRO A 120 2.34 -22.18 -11.91
N ASN A 121 2.32 -23.42 -11.42
CA ASN A 121 1.16 -24.25 -11.12
C ASN A 121 0.90 -24.21 -9.62
N GLY A 122 -0.26 -23.71 -9.21
CA GLY A 122 -0.55 -23.37 -7.81
C GLY A 122 -0.67 -21.87 -7.58
N ILE A 123 -1.58 -21.22 -8.31
CA ILE A 123 -2.03 -19.87 -7.99
C ILE A 123 -3.29 -20.03 -7.14
N SER A 124 -3.14 -20.15 -5.83
CA SER A 124 -4.22 -19.75 -4.92
C SER A 124 -4.31 -18.23 -5.02
N SER A 125 -5.34 -17.75 -5.72
CA SER A 125 -5.87 -16.38 -5.72
C SER A 125 -5.17 -15.43 -4.73
N PHE A 126 -4.09 -14.76 -5.15
CA PHE A 126 -3.55 -13.50 -4.59
C PHE A 126 -2.25 -13.19 -5.34
N LEU A 127 -2.38 -12.53 -6.50
CA LEU A 127 -1.28 -11.80 -7.13
C LEU A 127 -1.83 -10.48 -7.63
N THR A 128 -1.22 -9.38 -7.22
CA THR A 128 -1.48 -8.05 -7.77
C THR A 128 -1.08 -8.05 -9.25
N GLY A 129 -1.80 -7.29 -10.09
CA GLY A 129 -1.63 -7.28 -11.55
C GLY A 129 -0.20 -6.96 -11.99
N SER A 130 0.54 -6.16 -11.21
CA SER A 130 1.98 -5.91 -11.39
C SER A 130 2.87 -7.18 -11.44
N THR A 131 2.52 -8.24 -10.69
CA THR A 131 3.28 -9.51 -10.65
C THR A 131 3.03 -10.36 -11.90
N LEU A 132 1.80 -10.38 -12.40
CA LEU A 132 1.43 -11.03 -13.66
C LEU A 132 2.00 -10.30 -14.88
N LEU A 133 2.07 -8.97 -14.83
CA LEU A 133 2.66 -8.11 -15.87
C LEU A 133 4.16 -8.42 -16.09
N SER A 134 4.89 -8.61 -14.99
CA SER A 134 6.31 -9.03 -14.99
C SER A 134 6.49 -10.41 -15.64
N TRP A 135 5.52 -11.32 -15.45
CA TRP A 135 5.62 -12.68 -15.95
C TRP A 135 5.29 -12.83 -17.43
N TYR A 136 4.44 -11.97 -18.00
CA TYR A 136 4.01 -12.16 -19.40
C TYR A 136 5.10 -11.82 -20.45
N GLN A 137 6.11 -11.02 -20.08
CA GLN A 137 7.17 -10.51 -20.97
C GLN A 137 8.34 -11.49 -21.28
N GLN A 138 8.19 -12.78 -21.01
CA GLN A 138 9.31 -13.75 -21.12
C GLN A 138 9.61 -14.21 -22.55
N CYS A 139 10.91 -14.42 -22.83
CA CYS A 139 11.40 -15.18 -23.98
C CYS A 139 11.80 -16.61 -23.56
N THR A 140 11.64 -17.59 -24.45
CA THR A 140 12.09 -18.98 -24.25
C THR A 140 13.42 -19.21 -24.97
N ILE A 141 14.38 -19.90 -24.35
CA ILE A 141 15.64 -20.30 -24.99
C ILE A 141 15.39 -21.57 -25.83
N ASN A 142 15.82 -21.57 -27.09
CA ASN A 142 15.78 -22.77 -27.94
C ASN A 142 17.00 -23.64 -27.62
N SER A 143 16.78 -24.91 -27.29
CA SER A 143 17.81 -25.83 -26.81
C SER A 143 18.90 -26.07 -27.86
N THR A 144 20.16 -25.76 -27.54
CA THR A 144 21.28 -26.45 -28.20
C THR A 144 22.55 -26.54 -27.35
N TYR A 145 22.71 -25.79 -26.26
CA TYR A 145 23.82 -26.00 -25.33
C TYR A 145 23.40 -25.66 -23.90
N LEU A 146 22.97 -26.69 -23.16
CA LEU A 146 22.88 -26.65 -21.72
C LEU A 146 23.38 -28.01 -21.20
N GLU A 147 24.64 -28.08 -20.77
CA GLU A 147 25.16 -29.20 -19.99
C GLU A 147 25.18 -28.80 -18.52
N LEU A 148 24.38 -29.50 -17.72
CA LEU A 148 24.32 -29.44 -16.27
C LEU A 148 24.30 -30.88 -15.75
N ALA A 149 25.14 -31.17 -14.77
CA ALA A 149 25.32 -32.48 -14.15
C ALA A 149 25.71 -32.27 -12.67
N VAL A 150 25.13 -32.91 -11.64
CA VAL A 150 23.97 -33.80 -11.44
C VAL A 150 23.52 -33.66 -9.96
N SER A 151 22.26 -34.03 -9.72
CA SER A 151 21.55 -34.45 -8.50
C SER A 151 22.26 -35.47 -7.57
N SER A 152 21.82 -35.55 -6.30
CA SER A 152 21.34 -36.83 -5.74
C SER A 152 20.42 -36.58 -4.53
N GLU A 153 19.16 -37.00 -4.64
CA GLU A 153 18.26 -37.20 -3.49
C GLU A 153 18.36 -38.64 -2.97
N GLU A 154 18.34 -38.74 -1.63
CA GLU A 154 17.93 -39.83 -0.73
C GLU A 154 18.43 -41.28 -0.92
N LEU A 155 19.05 -41.85 0.12
CA LEU A 155 18.64 -43.11 0.79
C LEU A 155 19.52 -43.41 2.04
N PRO A 156 18.99 -44.14 3.05
CA PRO A 156 19.63 -44.47 4.32
C PRO A 156 20.50 -45.75 4.27
N TYR A 157 21.41 -45.87 5.25
CA TYR A 157 22.12 -47.08 5.74
C TYR A 157 23.08 -47.90 4.82
N ASN A 158 24.36 -47.87 5.21
CA ASN A 158 25.44 -48.88 5.20
C ASN A 158 26.08 -49.50 3.92
N PHE A 159 27.40 -49.17 3.83
CA PHE A 159 28.59 -49.91 3.35
C PHE A 159 28.75 -50.38 1.89
N GLY A 160 29.85 -49.92 1.28
CA GLY A 160 30.55 -50.59 0.18
C GLY A 160 31.67 -49.75 -0.45
N LYS A 161 32.94 -50.16 -0.26
CA LYS A 161 34.17 -49.47 -0.70
C LYS A 161 34.38 -49.47 -2.23
N LYS A 162 35.11 -48.44 -2.68
CA LYS A 162 35.94 -48.28 -3.89
C LYS A 162 35.27 -47.92 -5.22
N THR A 163 35.30 -46.61 -5.50
CA THR A 163 35.77 -46.06 -6.79
C THR A 163 36.27 -44.63 -6.53
N GLU A 164 37.51 -44.54 -6.02
CA GLU A 164 38.36 -43.36 -6.15
C GLU A 164 38.90 -43.32 -7.59
N GLU A 165 38.86 -42.14 -8.23
CA GLU A 165 39.77 -41.65 -9.30
C GLU A 165 39.09 -40.69 -10.31
N VAL A 166 38.27 -39.72 -9.87
CA VAL A 166 38.04 -38.45 -10.63
C VAL A 166 37.92 -37.21 -9.72
N PHE A 167 37.89 -37.36 -8.39
CA PHE A 167 37.58 -36.27 -7.45
C PHE A 167 38.77 -35.77 -6.59
N SER A 168 39.99 -35.75 -7.10
CA SER A 168 41.18 -35.39 -6.31
C SER A 168 41.55 -33.90 -6.24
N ASN A 169 40.77 -32.97 -6.81
CA ASN A 169 41.17 -31.55 -6.88
C ASN A 169 40.21 -30.52 -6.24
N PHE A 170 39.31 -30.92 -5.33
CA PHE A 170 38.53 -29.96 -4.54
C PHE A 170 39.17 -29.76 -3.16
N GLN A 171 39.73 -28.58 -2.92
CA GLN A 171 40.07 -28.12 -1.56
C GLN A 171 38.86 -27.40 -0.96
N VAL A 172 38.26 -27.99 0.07
CA VAL A 172 37.23 -27.34 0.89
C VAL A 172 37.94 -26.58 2.01
N GLY A 173 37.99 -25.25 1.90
CA GLY A 173 38.47 -24.38 2.98
C GLY A 173 37.34 -24.06 3.96
N ARG A 174 37.50 -24.41 5.25
CA ARG A 174 36.61 -23.98 6.32
C ARG A 174 37.09 -22.61 6.82
N LEU A 175 36.24 -21.59 6.76
CA LEU A 175 36.46 -20.30 7.43
C LEU A 175 35.53 -20.22 8.64
N ASP A 176 36.13 -20.19 9.83
CA ASP A 176 35.44 -20.09 11.11
C ASP A 176 34.80 -18.70 11.31
N GLY A 177 33.62 -18.68 11.92
CA GLY A 177 33.19 -17.57 12.78
C GLY A 177 31.87 -16.86 12.46
N THR A 178 30.80 -17.30 13.14
CA THR A 178 29.64 -16.53 13.64
C THR A 178 28.58 -16.00 12.65
N THR A 179 27.66 -16.88 12.26
CA THR A 179 26.19 -16.80 12.51
C THR A 179 25.60 -18.15 12.11
N GLU A 180 24.84 -18.79 13.01
CA GLU A 180 24.18 -20.07 12.73
C GLU A 180 23.21 -19.91 11.54
N ASN A 181 23.34 -20.80 10.55
CA ASN A 181 22.51 -20.98 9.33
C ASN A 181 22.98 -20.39 7.99
N VAL A 182 24.26 -20.03 7.83
CA VAL A 182 24.83 -19.75 6.50
C VAL A 182 26.10 -20.56 6.27
N GLN A 183 26.09 -21.47 5.29
CA GLN A 183 27.32 -22.04 4.74
C GLN A 183 27.58 -21.45 3.34
N ARG A 184 28.79 -20.93 3.15
CA ARG A 184 29.28 -20.43 1.87
C ARG A 184 30.16 -21.53 1.26
N ILE A 185 29.81 -22.01 0.06
CA ILE A 185 30.60 -23.02 -0.65
C ILE A 185 31.31 -22.31 -1.80
N GLU A 186 32.64 -22.34 -1.79
CA GLU A 186 33.47 -21.80 -2.87
C GLU A 186 33.80 -22.94 -3.85
N VAL A 187 33.30 -22.87 -5.09
CA VAL A 187 33.61 -23.86 -6.14
C VAL A 187 34.54 -23.21 -7.16
N LYS A 188 35.78 -23.71 -7.27
CA LYS A 188 36.70 -23.31 -8.34
C LYS A 188 36.54 -24.23 -9.55
N SER A 189 36.04 -23.67 -10.64
CA SER A 189 36.06 -24.31 -11.96
C SER A 189 37.41 -24.07 -12.66
N ALA A 190 37.82 -25.00 -13.52
CA ALA A 190 39.04 -24.96 -14.33
C ALA A 190 39.19 -23.70 -15.23
N PHE A 191 38.18 -22.83 -15.30
CA PHE A 191 38.16 -21.62 -16.14
C PHE A 191 38.20 -20.28 -15.37
N LYS A 192 38.67 -20.25 -14.10
CA LYS A 192 38.86 -19.02 -13.29
C LYS A 192 37.59 -18.16 -13.11
N THR A 193 36.42 -18.79 -13.03
CA THR A 193 35.18 -18.14 -12.58
C THR A 193 34.83 -18.65 -11.19
N THR A 194 34.66 -17.73 -10.23
CA THR A 194 34.19 -18.07 -8.87
C THR A 194 32.68 -17.88 -8.83
N ILE A 195 31.93 -18.90 -8.41
CA ILE A 195 30.49 -18.82 -8.18
C ILE A 195 30.27 -18.88 -6.66
N ASP A 196 29.63 -17.85 -6.11
CA ASP A 196 29.18 -17.85 -4.72
C ASP A 196 27.78 -18.48 -4.67
N ILE A 197 27.65 -19.61 -3.98
CA ILE A 197 26.35 -20.24 -3.68
C ILE A 197 26.11 -20.10 -2.18
N VAL A 198 25.00 -19.44 -1.82
CA VAL A 198 24.54 -19.32 -0.44
C VAL A 198 23.45 -20.37 -0.22
N VAL A 199 23.70 -21.33 0.66
CA VAL A 199 22.71 -22.34 1.06
C VAL A 199 22.29 -22.05 2.51
N MET A 200 21.00 -21.84 2.72
CA MET A 200 20.40 -21.77 4.06
C MET A 200 19.53 -23.00 4.28
N TYR A 201 19.70 -23.70 5.40
CA TYR A 201 18.87 -24.85 5.77
C TYR A 201 17.56 -24.40 6.40
N GLN A 202 16.49 -25.13 6.09
CA GLN A 202 15.15 -24.98 6.68
C GLN A 202 15.04 -25.79 7.97
N ASP A 203 14.43 -25.19 8.99
CA ASP A 203 13.97 -25.85 10.20
C ASP A 203 12.58 -26.48 9.93
N GLU A 204 12.40 -27.77 10.23
CA GLU A 204 11.31 -28.62 9.71
C GLU A 204 9.90 -28.32 10.27
N GLU A 205 9.70 -27.29 11.11
CA GLU A 205 8.38 -27.06 11.76
C GLU A 205 7.48 -26.00 11.12
N ARG A 206 7.84 -25.37 9.98
CA ARG A 206 6.98 -24.34 9.35
C ARG A 206 6.84 -24.53 7.84
N HIS A 207 5.70 -25.08 7.43
CA HIS A 207 5.23 -25.08 6.05
C HIS A 207 4.88 -23.66 5.59
N THR A 208 5.87 -22.92 5.08
CA THR A 208 5.66 -21.68 4.31
C THR A 208 6.67 -21.60 3.18
N ASN A 209 6.19 -21.46 1.94
CA ASN A 209 7.01 -21.26 0.74
C ASN A 209 7.63 -19.86 0.75
N PHE A 210 8.96 -19.76 0.63
CA PHE A 210 9.67 -18.50 0.40
C PHE A 210 10.30 -18.50 -1.00
N ILE A 211 10.09 -17.42 -1.76
CA ILE A 211 10.80 -17.17 -3.03
C ILE A 211 12.07 -16.37 -2.73
N PHE A 212 13.23 -16.91 -3.12
CA PHE A 212 14.55 -16.29 -2.97
C PHE A 212 14.91 -15.40 -4.17
N GLY A 213 15.51 -14.24 -3.92
CA GLY A 213 16.17 -13.40 -4.94
C GLY A 213 17.67 -13.70 -5.00
N ILE A 214 18.19 -13.97 -6.21
CA ILE A 214 19.63 -14.14 -6.47
C ILE A 214 20.23 -12.79 -6.85
N SER A 215 21.29 -12.35 -6.18
CA SER A 215 22.17 -11.30 -6.70
C SER A 215 23.44 -11.92 -7.29
N GLN A 216 23.57 -11.93 -8.62
CA GLN A 216 24.84 -12.30 -9.27
C GLN A 216 25.77 -11.09 -9.39
N ALA A 217 27.04 -11.26 -9.02
CA ALA A 217 28.12 -10.39 -9.45
C ALA A 217 28.99 -11.16 -10.45
N VAL A 218 29.11 -10.65 -11.68
CA VAL A 218 30.08 -11.18 -12.65
C VAL A 218 31.28 -10.24 -12.64
N VAL A 219 32.47 -10.81 -12.39
CA VAL A 219 33.75 -10.12 -12.52
C VAL A 219 34.26 -10.39 -13.93
N ASP A 220 34.44 -9.34 -14.73
CA ASP A 220 35.05 -9.50 -16.05
C ASP A 220 36.56 -9.80 -15.95
N SER A 221 37.18 -10.22 -17.05
CA SER A 221 38.61 -10.57 -17.11
C SER A 221 39.57 -9.40 -16.78
N ARG A 222 39.03 -8.20 -16.49
CA ARG A 222 39.77 -7.00 -16.09
C ARG A 222 39.50 -6.58 -14.64
N GLY A 223 38.78 -7.40 -13.86
CA GLY A 223 38.55 -7.17 -12.43
C GLY A 223 37.44 -6.16 -12.12
N THR A 224 36.60 -5.81 -13.09
CA THR A 224 35.51 -4.86 -12.89
C THR A 224 34.27 -5.58 -12.40
N LYS A 225 33.74 -5.23 -11.22
CA LYS A 225 32.46 -5.73 -10.71
C LYS A 225 31.32 -5.03 -11.44
N LYS A 226 30.51 -5.78 -12.20
CA LYS A 226 29.21 -5.31 -12.67
C LYS A 226 28.11 -5.88 -11.78
N TYR A 227 27.28 -4.98 -11.26
CA TYR A 227 26.02 -5.32 -10.61
C TYR A 227 24.93 -5.21 -11.67
N PHE A 228 24.18 -6.29 -11.87
CA PHE A 228 22.99 -6.27 -12.72
C PHE A 228 21.83 -5.63 -11.94
N SER A 229 21.01 -4.83 -12.63
CA SER A 229 19.86 -4.15 -12.03
C SER A 229 18.59 -4.99 -12.17
N ASN A 230 17.57 -4.76 -11.35
CA ASN A 230 16.26 -5.42 -11.40
C ASN A 230 15.45 -5.21 -12.71
N TYR A 231 16.04 -4.65 -13.77
CA TYR A 231 15.39 -4.37 -15.06
C TYR A 231 15.90 -5.24 -16.22
N ASP A 232 16.76 -6.23 -15.97
CA ASP A 232 17.17 -7.16 -17.03
C ASP A 232 16.06 -8.21 -17.28
N PRO A 233 15.72 -8.53 -18.55
CA PRO A 233 14.66 -9.48 -18.86
C PRO A 233 15.02 -10.89 -18.36
N TYR A 234 14.10 -11.52 -17.63
CA TYR A 234 14.21 -12.90 -17.17
C TYR A 234 13.46 -13.86 -18.12
N CYS A 235 14.03 -15.03 -18.33
CA CYS A 235 13.51 -16.13 -19.12
C CYS A 235 13.16 -17.27 -18.14
N SER A 236 12.08 -18.01 -18.37
CA SER A 236 11.81 -19.25 -17.63
C SER A 236 12.32 -20.48 -18.40
N THR A 237 12.74 -21.50 -17.66
CA THR A 237 13.09 -22.82 -18.21
C THR A 237 12.67 -23.94 -17.26
N ASP A 238 12.40 -25.12 -17.81
CA ASP A 238 12.17 -26.35 -17.07
C ASP A 238 13.52 -27.00 -16.74
N ILE A 239 13.75 -27.32 -15.46
CA ILE A 239 14.81 -28.23 -15.04
C ILE A 239 14.15 -29.33 -14.18
N HIS A 240 14.11 -30.57 -14.70
CA HIS A 240 13.58 -31.75 -14.03
C HIS A 240 12.13 -31.64 -13.50
N GLY A 241 11.26 -30.85 -14.13
CA GLY A 241 9.87 -30.67 -13.71
C GLY A 241 9.62 -29.44 -12.84
N HIS A 242 10.66 -28.66 -12.58
CA HIS A 242 10.61 -27.43 -11.78
C HIS A 242 10.90 -26.18 -12.62
N LEU A 243 10.20 -25.10 -12.29
CA LEU A 243 10.35 -23.80 -12.95
C LEU A 243 11.58 -23.04 -12.43
N PHE A 244 12.52 -22.73 -13.33
CA PHE A 244 13.68 -21.88 -13.02
C PHE A 244 13.66 -20.58 -13.83
N TRP A 245 14.17 -19.51 -13.22
CA TRP A 245 14.33 -18.21 -13.83
C TRP A 245 15.79 -17.94 -14.12
N VAL A 246 16.11 -17.58 -15.36
CA VAL A 246 17.46 -17.27 -15.82
C VAL A 246 17.49 -15.91 -16.51
N THR A 247 18.60 -15.19 -16.41
CA THR A 247 18.77 -13.90 -17.09
C THR A 247 18.93 -14.13 -18.60
N CYS A 248 18.09 -13.49 -19.42
CA CYS A 248 18.18 -13.62 -20.87
C CYS A 248 19.34 -12.76 -21.41
N ARG A 249 20.13 -13.28 -22.36
CA ARG A 249 21.02 -12.43 -23.17
C ARG A 249 20.18 -11.73 -24.25
N PRO A 250 20.14 -10.39 -24.32
CA PRO A 250 19.50 -9.72 -25.45
C PRO A 250 20.36 -9.94 -26.71
N GLU A 251 19.75 -10.50 -27.75
CA GLU A 251 20.30 -10.36 -29.11
C GLU A 251 20.30 -8.88 -29.49
N LYS A 252 21.43 -8.41 -30.01
CA LYS A 252 21.66 -7.00 -30.36
C LYS A 252 20.57 -6.50 -31.33
N ARG A 253 19.70 -5.60 -30.87
CA ARG A 253 19.02 -4.62 -31.74
C ARG A 253 19.44 -3.22 -31.33
N LEU A 254 20.33 -2.67 -32.17
CA LEU A 254 20.75 -1.28 -32.18
C LEU A 254 19.67 -0.45 -32.92
N VAL A 255 19.57 0.83 -32.56
CA VAL A 255 18.81 1.92 -33.22
C VAL A 255 17.38 2.12 -32.72
N TYR A 256 17.16 3.15 -31.89
CA TYR A 256 16.18 4.24 -32.07
C TYR A 256 16.23 5.16 -30.83
N LEU A 257 17.21 6.07 -30.81
CA LEU A 257 17.29 7.12 -29.78
C LEU A 257 17.97 8.36 -30.36
N LEU A 258 17.39 8.95 -31.40
CA LEU A 258 17.93 10.16 -32.05
C LEU A 258 16.86 11.07 -32.70
N PHE A 259 15.57 11.01 -32.29
CA PHE A 259 14.50 11.81 -32.93
C PHE A 259 13.64 12.69 -32.01
N PHE A 260 13.99 12.83 -30.72
CA PHE A 260 13.16 13.61 -29.77
C PHE A 260 13.82 14.90 -29.24
N THR A 261 14.73 15.50 -30.00
CA THR A 261 15.19 16.87 -29.74
C THR A 261 15.11 17.69 -31.03
N PHE A 262 14.35 18.80 -30.98
CA PHE A 262 13.84 19.66 -32.07
C PHE A 262 12.48 19.21 -32.64
N PRO A 263 11.33 19.73 -32.13
CA PRO A 263 11.02 21.16 -32.14
C PRO A 263 10.12 21.63 -30.98
N CYS A 264 10.69 22.28 -29.95
CA CYS A 264 9.93 22.92 -28.86
C CYS A 264 9.86 24.46 -28.97
N PHE A 265 9.87 25.03 -30.19
CA PHE A 265 9.94 26.48 -30.34
C PHE A 265 8.80 27.17 -31.11
N PHE A 266 7.70 26.48 -31.45
CA PHE A 266 6.60 27.11 -32.20
C PHE A 266 5.16 26.80 -31.74
N LEU A 267 4.95 26.26 -30.53
CA LEU A 267 3.60 25.95 -30.02
C LEU A 267 3.24 26.74 -28.76
N PHE A 268 3.50 28.05 -28.75
CA PHE A 268 3.17 28.92 -27.61
C PHE A 268 2.22 30.13 -27.87
N PRO A 269 1.62 30.36 -29.06
CA PRO A 269 0.57 31.38 -29.17
C PRO A 269 -0.74 30.93 -29.85
N MET A 270 -1.24 29.72 -29.58
CA MET A 270 -2.54 29.22 -30.12
C MET A 270 -3.48 28.68 -29.03
N MET A 271 -3.36 29.18 -27.79
CA MET A 271 -4.28 28.87 -26.68
C MET A 271 -4.85 30.13 -26.01
N PHE A 272 -5.09 31.19 -26.79
CA PHE A 272 -5.68 32.44 -26.28
C PHE A 272 -6.92 32.94 -27.03
N VAL A 273 -7.58 32.11 -27.85
CA VAL A 273 -8.77 32.53 -28.62
C VAL A 273 -10.01 31.62 -28.42
N TYR A 274 -9.94 30.58 -27.58
CA TYR A 274 -11.09 29.68 -27.35
C TYR A 274 -11.71 29.81 -25.95
N GLN A 275 -11.95 31.05 -25.50
CA GLN A 275 -12.84 31.35 -24.38
C GLN A 275 -13.56 32.67 -24.66
N SER A 276 -14.56 32.64 -25.55
CA SER A 276 -15.55 33.72 -25.73
C SER A 276 -16.73 33.24 -26.58
N SER A 277 -17.40 32.16 -26.19
CA SER A 277 -18.79 31.90 -26.57
C SER A 277 -19.26 30.66 -25.83
N LEU A 278 -20.07 30.85 -24.79
CA LEU A 278 -21.08 29.92 -24.23
C LEU A 278 -21.39 30.31 -22.77
N PHE A 279 -21.76 31.57 -22.55
CA PHE A 279 -22.54 31.98 -21.38
C PHE A 279 -23.65 32.90 -21.88
N GLY A 280 -24.84 32.32 -22.06
CA GLY A 280 -26.11 33.02 -22.26
C GLY A 280 -26.96 32.87 -21.00
N SER A 281 -27.65 33.95 -20.63
CA SER A 281 -28.30 34.21 -19.34
C SER A 281 -29.65 33.51 -19.10
N SER A 282 -29.91 33.29 -17.80
CA SER A 282 -31.18 33.26 -17.03
C SER A 282 -32.53 33.19 -17.74
N GLN A 283 -33.41 32.31 -17.22
CA GLN A 283 -34.77 32.70 -16.81
C GLN A 283 -35.37 31.76 -15.76
N SER A 284 -36.07 32.39 -14.81
CA SER A 284 -36.89 31.81 -13.74
C SER A 284 -38.22 31.28 -14.25
N LEU A 285 -38.76 30.23 -13.62
CA LEU A 285 -40.20 29.97 -13.57
C LEU A 285 -40.56 29.37 -12.21
N THR A 286 -41.48 30.05 -11.54
CA THR A 286 -42.27 29.64 -10.37
C THR A 286 -43.29 28.59 -10.76
N ASP A 287 -43.67 27.70 -9.83
CA ASP A 287 -45.09 27.36 -9.63
C ASP A 287 -45.31 26.68 -8.27
N GLU A 288 -46.38 27.12 -7.61
CA GLU A 288 -46.99 26.59 -6.39
C GLU A 288 -47.77 25.28 -6.66
N ASN A 289 -47.96 24.49 -5.59
CA ASN A 289 -49.18 23.78 -5.17
C ASN A 289 -48.80 22.47 -4.43
N ASP A 290 -49.61 21.83 -3.61
CA ASP A 290 -50.50 22.16 -2.48
C ASP A 290 -50.97 20.79 -1.93
N TYR A 291 -51.32 20.74 -0.64
CA TYR A 291 -52.01 19.70 0.13
C TYR A 291 -51.48 18.25 0.27
N GLY A 292 -51.48 17.77 1.53
CA GLY A 292 -51.43 16.34 1.84
C GLY A 292 -51.28 15.93 3.30
N THR A 293 -52.11 16.44 4.21
CA THR A 293 -52.23 15.98 5.60
C THR A 293 -52.76 14.53 5.65
N MET A 294 -51.96 13.56 6.13
CA MET A 294 -52.46 12.22 6.51
C MET A 294 -52.47 12.07 8.03
N GLY A 295 -53.68 11.83 8.56
CA GLY A 295 -53.94 11.45 9.95
C GLY A 295 -53.49 10.02 10.30
N PRO A 296 -53.65 9.61 11.57
CA PRO A 296 -52.83 8.60 12.20
C PRO A 296 -53.29 7.17 11.86
N VAL A 297 -52.35 6.37 11.37
CA VAL A 297 -52.52 4.91 11.26
C VAL A 297 -52.27 4.30 12.63
N SER A 298 -53.26 3.57 13.15
CA SER A 298 -53.18 2.88 14.43
C SER A 298 -52.11 1.78 14.39
N PHE A 299 -51.00 1.99 15.08
CA PHE A 299 -50.03 0.92 15.33
C PHE A 299 -50.54 0.03 16.46
N LYS A 300 -50.85 -1.22 16.12
CA LYS A 300 -50.95 -2.32 17.10
C LYS A 300 -49.68 -2.32 17.93
N LYS A 301 -49.85 -2.25 19.25
CA LYS A 301 -48.82 -2.31 20.28
C LYS A 301 -48.04 -3.64 20.16
N ARG A 302 -46.99 -3.64 19.35
CA ARG A 302 -45.98 -4.70 19.34
C ARG A 302 -45.16 -4.53 20.60
N SER A 303 -44.95 -5.60 21.37
CA SER A 303 -44.14 -5.54 22.58
C SER A 303 -42.76 -4.98 22.23
N LEU A 304 -42.31 -3.94 22.94
CA LEU A 304 -40.97 -3.38 22.82
C LEU A 304 -39.95 -4.51 23.04
N LYS A 305 -39.34 -5.04 21.98
CA LYS A 305 -38.17 -5.91 22.11
C LYS A 305 -37.02 -4.99 22.51
N THR A 306 -36.44 -5.19 23.69
CA THR A 306 -35.21 -4.49 24.07
C THR A 306 -34.09 -4.87 23.10
N CYS A 307 -33.19 -3.95 22.79
CA CYS A 307 -32.03 -4.21 21.92
C CYS A 307 -31.19 -5.41 22.40
N GLU A 308 -31.12 -5.64 23.71
CA GLU A 308 -30.47 -6.82 24.28
C GLU A 308 -31.18 -8.12 23.88
N SER A 309 -32.51 -8.15 23.87
CA SER A 309 -33.27 -9.34 23.45
C SER A 309 -32.94 -9.75 22.01
N LEU A 310 -32.65 -8.77 21.15
CA LEU A 310 -32.28 -8.99 19.76
C LEU A 310 -30.87 -9.58 19.63
N ILE A 311 -29.91 -9.06 20.39
CA ILE A 311 -28.54 -9.61 20.42
C ILE A 311 -28.57 -11.03 21.00
N SER A 312 -29.33 -11.26 22.08
CA SER A 312 -29.50 -12.59 22.68
C SER A 312 -30.15 -13.60 21.71
N GLN A 313 -30.98 -13.14 20.76
CA GLN A 313 -31.57 -13.99 19.72
C GLN A 313 -30.56 -14.47 18.66
N MET A 314 -29.36 -13.87 18.58
CA MET A 314 -28.30 -14.35 17.69
C MET A 314 -27.87 -15.77 18.08
N ASN A 315 -27.77 -16.03 19.39
CA ASN A 315 -27.53 -17.35 20.00
C ASN A 315 -26.43 -18.15 19.28
N THR A 316 -25.25 -17.55 19.11
CA THR A 316 -24.11 -18.20 18.45
C THR A 316 -23.45 -19.21 19.40
N SER A 317 -23.00 -20.35 18.88
CA SER A 317 -22.26 -21.35 19.67
C SER A 317 -20.78 -21.02 19.85
N ILE A 318 -20.28 -20.03 19.11
CA ILE A 318 -18.91 -19.52 19.17
C ILE A 318 -18.89 -18.02 19.47
N PRO A 319 -17.80 -17.49 20.07
CA PRO A 319 -17.60 -16.06 20.24
C PRO A 319 -17.56 -15.32 18.89
N ILE A 320 -18.31 -14.23 18.78
CA ILE A 320 -18.33 -13.35 17.61
C ILE A 320 -18.19 -11.88 18.04
N LEU A 321 -17.58 -11.06 17.21
CA LEU A 321 -17.50 -9.61 17.39
C LEU A 321 -18.53 -8.92 16.51
N LEU A 322 -19.37 -8.05 17.08
CA LEU A 322 -20.32 -7.28 16.29
C LEU A 322 -19.61 -6.12 15.56
N THR A 323 -19.56 -6.16 14.24
CA THR A 323 -18.83 -5.19 13.39
C THR A 323 -19.72 -4.31 12.53
N ASP A 324 -21.03 -4.60 12.48
CA ASP A 324 -22.00 -3.88 11.66
C ASP A 324 -22.24 -2.46 12.17
N VAL A 325 -21.64 -1.47 11.50
CA VAL A 325 -21.67 -0.06 11.91
C VAL A 325 -23.09 0.49 11.98
N GLU A 326 -23.95 0.17 11.02
CA GLU A 326 -25.33 0.65 11.03
C GLU A 326 -26.10 0.05 12.21
N PHE A 327 -25.93 -1.25 12.45
CA PHE A 327 -26.55 -1.92 13.58
C PHE A 327 -26.05 -1.37 14.92
N LEU A 328 -24.74 -1.13 15.06
CA LEU A 328 -24.16 -0.51 16.26
C LEU A 328 -24.75 0.90 16.49
N GLN A 329 -24.86 1.73 15.45
CA GLN A 329 -25.49 3.05 15.56
C GLN A 329 -26.97 2.96 15.95
N MET A 330 -27.69 1.91 15.52
CA MET A 330 -29.06 1.65 15.97
C MET A 330 -29.12 1.27 17.45
N LEU A 331 -28.18 0.45 17.93
CA LEU A 331 -28.06 0.10 19.35
C LEU A 331 -27.84 1.35 20.21
N GLU A 332 -26.97 2.25 19.77
CA GLU A 332 -26.68 3.52 20.47
C GLU A 332 -27.94 4.40 20.58
N LYS A 333 -28.78 4.41 19.53
CA LYS A 333 -30.05 5.16 19.48
C LYS A 333 -31.22 4.44 20.16
N GLY A 334 -31.02 3.25 20.71
CA GLY A 334 -32.09 2.42 21.28
C GLY A 334 -33.18 2.01 20.28
N SER A 335 -32.92 2.10 18.97
CA SER A 335 -33.91 2.00 17.89
C SER A 335 -33.85 0.63 17.20
N CYS A 336 -34.06 -0.45 17.95
CA CYS A 336 -33.86 -1.84 17.47
C CYS A 336 -35.10 -2.47 16.80
N GLU A 337 -36.13 -1.67 16.52
CA GLU A 337 -37.41 -2.13 15.96
C GLU A 337 -37.35 -2.35 14.43
N SER A 338 -36.37 -1.77 13.75
CA SER A 338 -36.27 -1.71 12.29
C SER A 338 -35.13 -2.54 11.69
N CYS A 339 -34.78 -3.68 12.29
CA CYS A 339 -33.74 -4.54 11.70
C CYS A 339 -34.23 -5.03 10.34
N THR A 340 -33.68 -4.40 9.31
CA THR A 340 -33.97 -4.64 7.90
C THR A 340 -33.51 -6.06 7.56
N GLY A 341 -34.20 -6.71 6.62
CA GLY A 341 -33.96 -8.11 6.24
C GLY A 341 -32.62 -8.37 5.53
N ARG A 342 -31.55 -7.66 5.91
CA ARG A 342 -30.18 -7.89 5.47
C ARG A 342 -29.39 -8.65 6.54
N PRO A 343 -28.38 -9.44 6.15
CA PRO A 343 -27.47 -10.07 7.10
C PRO A 343 -26.71 -9.03 7.95
N ILE A 344 -26.44 -9.38 9.20
CA ILE A 344 -25.67 -8.57 10.16
C ILE A 344 -24.18 -8.89 10.00
N LYS A 345 -23.35 -7.86 9.85
CA LYS A 345 -21.89 -8.04 9.72
C LYS A 345 -21.23 -8.39 11.05
N ILE A 346 -20.56 -9.53 11.09
CA ILE A 346 -19.87 -10.03 12.30
C ILE A 346 -18.42 -10.39 12.01
N GLY A 347 -17.54 -10.15 12.99
CA GLY A 347 -16.17 -10.60 13.03
C GLY A 347 -16.05 -11.97 13.69
N VAL A 348 -15.32 -12.89 13.08
CA VAL A 348 -15.04 -14.22 13.65
C VAL A 348 -13.54 -14.47 13.68
N ASP A 349 -13.00 -14.88 14.82
CA ASP A 349 -11.59 -15.24 14.95
C ASP A 349 -11.29 -16.49 14.10
N VAL A 350 -10.21 -16.46 13.31
CA VAL A 350 -9.78 -17.56 12.44
C VAL A 350 -9.57 -18.89 13.17
N LYS A 351 -9.37 -18.88 14.49
CA LYS A 351 -9.34 -20.13 15.29
C LYS A 351 -10.67 -20.92 15.23
N HIS A 352 -11.77 -20.28 14.84
CA HIS A 352 -13.10 -20.89 14.70
C HIS A 352 -13.46 -21.21 13.25
N LEU A 353 -12.49 -21.25 12.32
CA LEU A 353 -12.73 -21.61 10.91
C LEU A 353 -13.40 -22.99 10.71
N SER A 354 -13.27 -23.90 11.67
CA SER A 354 -13.95 -25.21 11.62
C SER A 354 -15.47 -25.12 11.81
N ALA A 355 -16.00 -23.99 12.30
CA ALA A 355 -17.42 -23.77 12.51
C ALA A 355 -18.12 -23.32 11.21
N THR A 356 -18.10 -24.17 10.18
CA THR A 356 -18.59 -23.83 8.82
C THR A 356 -20.05 -23.38 8.79
N TRP A 357 -20.88 -23.85 9.73
CA TRP A 357 -22.30 -23.48 9.84
C TRP A 357 -22.53 -21.97 9.91
N ILE A 358 -21.59 -21.19 10.46
CA ILE A 358 -21.77 -19.74 10.62
C ILE A 358 -21.72 -19.01 9.27
N MET A 359 -21.04 -19.59 8.28
CA MET A 359 -21.00 -19.08 6.90
C MET A 359 -22.31 -19.36 6.15
N GLU A 360 -23.02 -20.41 6.55
CA GLU A 360 -24.29 -20.82 5.94
C GLU A 360 -25.50 -20.16 6.60
N ASP A 361 -25.31 -19.52 7.76
CA ASP A 361 -26.38 -18.82 8.47
C ASP A 361 -26.74 -17.51 7.76
N PRO A 362 -27.93 -17.41 7.12
CA PRO A 362 -28.31 -16.24 6.33
C PRO A 362 -28.50 -14.98 7.17
N ARG A 363 -28.47 -15.08 8.51
CA ARG A 363 -28.54 -13.94 9.42
C ARG A 363 -27.23 -13.14 9.45
N PHE A 364 -26.11 -13.73 9.01
CA PHE A 364 -24.79 -13.15 9.20
C PHE A 364 -24.03 -12.95 7.88
N GLU A 365 -23.32 -11.83 7.80
CA GLU A 365 -22.23 -11.62 6.85
C GLU A 365 -20.93 -11.72 7.66
N VAL A 366 -20.13 -12.76 7.41
CA VAL A 366 -18.98 -13.12 8.24
C VAL A 366 -17.69 -12.53 7.69
N LEU A 367 -16.94 -11.81 8.55
CA LEU A 367 -15.59 -11.36 8.29
C LEU A 367 -14.62 -12.06 9.25
N TYR A 368 -13.71 -12.87 8.70
CA TYR A 368 -12.69 -13.51 9.53
C TYR A 368 -11.59 -12.53 9.92
N PHE A 369 -11.11 -12.61 11.16
CA PHE A 369 -9.95 -11.84 11.60
C PHE A 369 -8.92 -12.70 12.33
N THR A 370 -7.66 -12.27 12.26
CA THR A 370 -6.57 -12.86 13.03
C THR A 370 -6.28 -11.99 14.26
N ASN A 371 -6.19 -12.60 15.44
CA ASN A 371 -5.82 -11.94 16.68
C ASN A 371 -4.41 -12.38 17.12
N ASP A 372 -3.40 -11.76 16.54
CA ASP A 372 -1.99 -12.05 16.85
C ASP A 372 -1.58 -11.39 18.18
N SER A 373 -0.99 -12.17 19.08
CA SER A 373 -0.49 -11.69 20.37
C SER A 373 0.64 -10.65 20.25
N THR A 374 1.42 -10.71 19.16
CA THR A 374 2.57 -9.85 18.89
C THR A 374 2.19 -8.49 18.30
N LYS A 375 0.93 -8.34 17.86
CA LYS A 375 0.39 -7.14 17.23
C LYS A 375 -0.64 -6.47 18.13
N ASP A 376 -0.84 -5.17 18.01
CA ASP A 376 -1.87 -4.44 18.79
C ASP A 376 -3.19 -4.18 18.03
N TYR A 377 -3.40 -4.90 16.94
CA TYR A 377 -4.59 -4.82 16.10
C TYR A 377 -5.18 -6.19 15.76
N LEU A 378 -6.46 -6.19 15.39
CA LEU A 378 -7.15 -7.29 14.73
C LEU A 378 -6.99 -7.14 13.22
N ASP A 379 -6.69 -8.24 12.52
CA ASP A 379 -6.41 -8.25 11.08
C ASP A 379 -7.52 -8.98 10.32
N PHE A 380 -8.44 -8.22 9.74
CA PHE A 380 -9.61 -8.71 9.03
C PHE A 380 -9.26 -9.09 7.59
N ARG A 381 -9.60 -10.33 7.24
CA ARG A 381 -9.50 -10.90 5.90
C ARG A 381 -10.68 -10.44 5.05
N SER A 382 -10.76 -9.14 4.80
CA SER A 382 -11.72 -8.51 3.89
C SER A 382 -11.04 -8.06 2.60
N ASP A 383 -11.84 -7.73 1.59
CA ASP A 383 -11.36 -6.99 0.41
C ASP A 383 -12.11 -5.64 0.34
N PRO A 384 -11.43 -4.50 0.52
CA PRO A 384 -10.01 -4.36 0.84
C PRO A 384 -9.69 -4.86 2.27
N ARG A 385 -8.44 -5.28 2.51
CA ARG A 385 -7.95 -5.72 3.83
C ARG A 385 -8.17 -4.63 4.87
N LYS A 386 -8.57 -5.01 6.08
CA LYS A 386 -8.84 -4.08 7.18
C LYS A 386 -8.08 -4.45 8.44
N ILE A 387 -7.55 -3.46 9.14
CA ILE A 387 -7.01 -3.64 10.49
C ILE A 387 -7.63 -2.59 11.44
N ILE A 388 -7.93 -2.98 12.67
CA ILE A 388 -8.42 -2.08 13.72
C ILE A 388 -7.68 -2.34 15.03
N PRO A 389 -7.54 -1.36 15.94
CA PRO A 389 -6.96 -1.61 17.25
C PRO A 389 -7.71 -2.75 17.95
N LYS A 390 -6.99 -3.66 18.63
CA LYS A 390 -7.64 -4.76 19.37
C LYS A 390 -8.03 -4.37 20.81
N LYS A 391 -7.60 -3.20 21.27
CA LYS A 391 -7.96 -2.63 22.58
C LYS A 391 -9.05 -1.59 22.41
N PHE A 392 -10.29 -1.98 22.66
CA PHE A 392 -11.43 -1.07 22.76
C PHE A 392 -12.43 -1.65 23.77
N PRO A 393 -13.22 -0.81 24.45
CA PRO A 393 -14.17 -1.30 25.45
C PRO A 393 -15.29 -2.08 24.78
N THR A 394 -15.52 -3.30 25.28
CA THR A 394 -16.60 -4.19 24.82
C THR A 394 -17.45 -4.67 26.01
N ARG A 395 -18.61 -5.21 25.70
CA ARG A 395 -19.48 -5.94 26.64
C ARG A 395 -19.95 -7.23 25.96
N TRP A 396 -20.24 -8.25 26.76
CA TRP A 396 -20.70 -9.54 26.26
C TRP A 396 -22.20 -9.71 26.46
N VAL A 397 -22.87 -10.22 25.43
CA VAL A 397 -24.25 -10.73 25.50
C VAL A 397 -24.24 -12.16 24.96
N GLY A 398 -24.20 -13.14 25.86
CA GLY A 398 -23.89 -14.52 25.49
C GLY A 398 -22.51 -14.60 24.83
N ASN A 399 -22.44 -15.16 23.62
CA ASN A 399 -21.22 -15.25 22.82
C ASN A 399 -21.04 -14.08 21.84
N VAL A 400 -21.79 -12.99 22.00
CA VAL A 400 -21.66 -11.80 21.16
C VAL A 400 -20.89 -10.73 21.92
N GLU A 401 -19.70 -10.39 21.43
CA GLU A 401 -18.91 -9.26 21.88
C GLU A 401 -19.40 -8.00 21.17
N VAL A 402 -19.87 -7.03 21.95
CA VAL A 402 -20.47 -5.79 21.47
C VAL A 402 -19.59 -4.61 21.89
N PRO A 403 -19.09 -3.79 20.94
CA PRO A 403 -18.43 -2.53 21.27
C PRO A 403 -19.30 -1.66 22.20
N SER A 404 -18.74 -1.26 23.33
CA SER A 404 -19.43 -0.43 24.34
C SER A 404 -19.25 1.06 24.05
N ASN A 405 -18.10 1.47 23.52
CA ASN A 405 -17.90 2.82 22.98
C ASN A 405 -18.06 2.77 21.45
N ILE A 406 -19.31 2.93 21.00
CA ILE A 406 -19.69 2.77 19.60
C ILE A 406 -19.05 3.85 18.73
N LYS A 407 -19.06 5.12 19.16
CA LYS A 407 -18.40 6.23 18.46
C LYS A 407 -16.91 5.94 18.19
N MET A 408 -16.18 5.44 19.20
CA MET A 408 -14.76 5.09 19.04
C MET A 408 -14.57 3.93 18.07
N PHE A 409 -15.36 2.86 18.20
CA PHE A 409 -15.28 1.70 17.31
C PHE A 409 -15.58 2.07 15.85
N VAL A 410 -16.63 2.86 15.62
CA VAL A 410 -16.97 3.38 14.28
C VAL A 410 -15.82 4.23 13.74
N GLY A 411 -15.20 5.06 14.57
CA GLY A 411 -14.00 5.81 14.20
C GLY A 411 -12.84 4.92 13.77
N PHE A 412 -12.60 3.79 14.45
CA PHE A 412 -11.59 2.83 13.99
C PHE A 412 -11.99 2.15 12.68
N TRP A 413 -13.26 1.76 12.56
CA TRP A 413 -13.76 1.03 11.40
C TRP A 413 -13.72 1.86 10.11
N GLN A 414 -14.06 3.15 10.20
CA GLN A 414 -13.97 4.10 9.08
C GLN A 414 -12.54 4.24 8.56
N ARG A 415 -11.54 4.04 9.43
CA ARG A 415 -10.11 4.18 9.12
C ARG A 415 -9.41 2.83 8.93
N ALA A 416 -10.16 1.74 8.84
CA ALA A 416 -9.60 0.40 8.94
C ALA A 416 -8.89 -0.07 7.66
N LYS A 417 -9.13 0.59 6.51
CA LYS A 417 -8.55 0.18 5.21
C LYS A 417 -7.03 0.12 5.31
N PHE A 418 -6.46 -1.06 5.11
CA PHE A 418 -5.02 -1.27 5.23
C PHE A 418 -4.27 -0.61 4.06
N ALA A 419 -3.21 0.12 4.38
CA ALA A 419 -2.27 0.69 3.42
C ALA A 419 -0.89 0.05 3.61
N GLU A 420 -0.26 -0.29 2.49
CA GLU A 420 1.08 -0.87 2.47
C GLU A 420 2.16 0.22 2.35
N CYS A 421 3.28 -0.03 3.02
CA CYS A 421 4.53 0.69 2.79
C CYS A 421 5.34 0.02 1.67
N LEU A 422 6.31 0.75 1.10
CA LEU A 422 7.07 0.31 -0.07
C LEU A 422 8.28 -0.58 0.26
N ASN A 423 8.68 -0.64 1.53
CA ASN A 423 9.82 -1.44 2.01
C ASN A 423 11.12 -1.24 1.22
N LEU A 424 11.42 0.00 0.84
CA LEU A 424 12.61 0.33 0.04
C LEU A 424 13.89 0.21 0.87
N HIS A 425 14.93 -0.38 0.27
CA HIS A 425 16.27 -0.34 0.84
C HIS A 425 16.90 1.05 0.61
N ILE A 426 17.21 1.75 1.70
CA ILE A 426 17.81 3.09 1.65
C ILE A 426 19.31 2.99 2.00
N PRO A 427 20.21 3.17 1.03
CA PRO A 427 21.64 3.14 1.28
C PRO A 427 22.07 4.36 2.08
N ARG A 428 22.78 4.14 3.20
CA ARG A 428 23.21 5.21 4.12
C ARG A 428 24.72 5.16 4.34
N ALA A 429 25.39 6.29 4.09
CA ALA A 429 26.80 6.45 4.41
C ALA A 429 26.95 7.20 5.74
N GLY A 430 27.49 6.53 6.77
CA GLY A 430 27.99 7.17 7.98
C GLY A 430 26.95 7.75 8.95
N ALA A 431 25.67 7.39 8.82
CA ALA A 431 24.63 7.88 9.73
C ALA A 431 24.58 7.06 11.03
N LYS A 432 24.84 7.70 12.18
CA LYS A 432 24.64 7.07 13.50
C LYS A 432 23.14 6.82 13.72
N VAL A 433 22.78 5.58 14.07
CA VAL A 433 21.42 5.24 14.49
C VAL A 433 21.11 5.96 15.80
N ARG A 434 20.10 6.82 15.77
CA ARG A 434 19.53 7.55 16.91
C ARG A 434 18.14 7.03 17.27
N MET A 435 17.42 6.52 16.28
CA MET A 435 16.03 6.10 16.33
C MET A 435 15.95 4.60 16.00
N PRO A 436 16.22 3.71 16.97
CA PRO A 436 16.08 2.27 16.75
C PRO A 436 14.62 1.92 16.48
N ALA A 437 14.36 1.31 15.33
CA ALA A 437 13.05 1.04 14.77
C ALA A 437 11.98 0.58 15.78
N ARG A 438 12.17 -0.60 16.41
CA ARG A 438 11.18 -1.21 17.31
C ARG A 438 10.98 -0.45 18.64
N PRO A 439 12.05 -0.08 19.38
CA PRO A 439 11.86 0.74 20.59
C PRO A 439 11.15 2.07 20.30
N SER A 440 11.48 2.73 19.18
CA SER A 440 10.83 3.98 18.78
C SER A 440 9.35 3.78 18.46
N SER A 441 8.98 2.81 17.62
CA SER A 441 7.58 2.55 17.29
C SER A 441 6.76 2.11 18.51
N ALA A 442 7.36 1.37 19.45
CA ALA A 442 6.68 0.98 20.69
C ALA A 442 6.37 2.19 21.59
N VAL A 443 7.29 3.16 21.71
CA VAL A 443 6.99 4.41 22.45
C VAL A 443 5.90 5.21 21.73
N LEU A 444 5.94 5.28 20.40
CA LEU A 444 4.93 5.96 19.61
C LEU A 444 3.54 5.33 19.77
N ALA A 445 3.47 3.99 19.83
CA ALA A 445 2.23 3.24 20.06
C ALA A 445 1.62 3.53 21.44
N ARG A 446 2.45 3.65 22.49
CA ARG A 446 1.97 4.08 23.82
C ARG A 446 1.38 5.49 23.80
N LEU A 447 2.00 6.42 23.05
CA LEU A 447 1.47 7.77 22.91
C LEU A 447 0.14 7.77 22.16
N ARG A 448 0.05 6.99 21.06
CA ARG A 448 -1.18 6.79 20.30
C ARG A 448 -2.32 6.34 21.21
N ASP A 449 -2.09 5.36 22.09
CA ASP A 449 -3.10 4.87 23.03
C ASP A 449 -3.61 5.99 23.95
N GLU A 450 -2.73 6.83 24.51
CA GLU A 450 -3.16 7.97 25.34
C GLU A 450 -3.93 9.04 24.56
N ILE A 451 -3.62 9.24 23.28
CA ILE A 451 -4.37 10.16 22.41
C ILE A 451 -5.77 9.60 22.13
N ILE A 452 -5.89 8.30 21.84
CA ILE A 452 -7.17 7.60 21.64
C ILE A 452 -8.03 7.66 22.91
N GLU A 453 -7.44 7.48 24.10
CA GLU A 453 -8.12 7.60 25.39
C GLU A 453 -8.75 8.99 25.60
N ASN A 454 -8.24 10.01 24.89
CA ASN A 454 -8.79 11.38 24.89
C ASN A 454 -9.68 11.66 23.67
N GLU A 455 -10.24 10.60 23.06
CA GLU A 455 -11.17 10.64 21.93
C GLU A 455 -10.60 11.28 20.65
N MET A 456 -9.28 11.23 20.48
CA MET A 456 -8.58 11.73 19.30
C MET A 456 -8.01 10.60 18.45
N PHE A 457 -7.90 10.81 17.14
CA PHE A 457 -7.34 9.84 16.20
C PHE A 457 -6.02 10.35 15.61
N PRO A 458 -4.86 9.95 16.14
CA PRO A 458 -3.56 10.42 15.67
C PRO A 458 -3.15 9.73 14.38
N PHE A 459 -2.48 10.41 13.47
CA PHE A 459 -1.91 9.83 12.26
C PHE A 459 -0.45 10.23 12.08
N LEU A 460 0.32 9.39 11.39
CA LEU A 460 1.74 9.67 11.12
C LEU A 460 1.84 10.89 10.22
N ASN A 461 2.79 11.76 10.53
CA ASN A 461 3.07 12.96 9.76
C ASN A 461 4.58 13.09 9.50
N GLY A 462 4.97 14.05 8.66
CA GLY A 462 6.36 14.47 8.49
C GLY A 462 7.35 13.33 8.23
N GLY A 463 8.49 13.37 8.93
CA GLY A 463 9.57 12.39 8.73
C GLY A 463 9.17 10.97 9.16
N THR A 464 8.18 10.85 10.03
CA THR A 464 7.65 9.56 10.50
C THR A 464 6.75 8.92 9.44
N LEU A 465 5.89 9.71 8.78
CA LEU A 465 5.12 9.24 7.62
C LEU A 465 6.05 8.84 6.46
N LEU A 466 7.09 9.64 6.19
CA LEU A 466 8.11 9.29 5.17
C LEU A 466 8.81 7.98 5.50
N GLY A 467 9.27 7.80 6.74
CA GLY A 467 9.90 6.57 7.18
C GLY A 467 8.99 5.37 7.00
N TRP A 468 7.74 5.47 7.46
CA TRP A 468 6.79 4.37 7.29
C TRP A 468 6.58 4.06 5.80
N TYR A 469 6.21 5.06 5.00
CA TYR A 469 5.86 4.83 3.59
C TYR A 469 7.04 4.28 2.79
N ARG A 470 8.24 4.82 3.03
CA ARG A 470 9.43 4.50 2.25
C ARG A 470 10.06 3.18 2.66
N GLU A 471 10.24 2.93 3.95
CA GLU A 471 11.11 1.88 4.48
C GLU A 471 10.42 1.00 5.53
N CYS A 472 9.08 1.09 5.66
CA CYS A 472 8.29 0.33 6.64
C CYS A 472 8.82 0.48 8.07
N SER A 473 9.46 1.61 8.37
CA SER A 473 10.20 1.81 9.62
C SER A 473 10.26 3.28 10.03
N VAL A 474 10.98 3.57 11.11
CA VAL A 474 11.29 4.95 11.48
C VAL A 474 12.67 5.30 10.91
N ILE A 475 12.85 6.49 10.34
CA ILE A 475 14.13 6.92 9.77
C ILE A 475 15.21 6.89 10.88
N PRO A 476 16.25 6.06 10.76
CA PRO A 476 17.09 5.71 11.91
C PRO A 476 17.94 6.85 12.46
N HIS A 477 18.20 7.90 11.68
CA HIS A 477 19.05 9.03 12.07
C HIS A 477 18.27 10.31 12.40
N THR A 478 16.93 10.26 12.38
CA THR A 478 16.10 11.41 12.79
C THR A 478 16.24 11.70 14.29
N GLN A 479 15.77 12.87 14.72
CA GLN A 479 15.87 13.34 16.12
C GLN A 479 14.55 13.21 16.90
N ASP A 480 13.45 13.07 16.18
CA ASP A 480 12.07 13.12 16.65
C ASP A 480 11.16 12.22 15.78
N MET A 481 9.97 11.96 16.28
CA MET A 481 8.87 11.38 15.50
C MET A 481 7.73 12.39 15.46
N ASP A 482 6.94 12.36 14.41
CA ASP A 482 5.89 13.33 14.13
C ASP A 482 4.55 12.61 13.97
N ILE A 483 3.55 13.08 14.72
CA ILE A 483 2.15 12.69 14.53
C ILE A 483 1.28 13.94 14.46
N SER A 484 0.09 13.78 13.91
CA SER A 484 -0.89 14.84 13.84
C SER A 484 -2.26 14.36 14.27
N VAL A 485 -3.07 15.30 14.73
CA VAL A 485 -4.51 15.14 14.95
C VAL A 485 -5.18 16.31 14.23
N PHE A 486 -6.37 16.11 13.65
CA PHE A 486 -7.10 17.26 13.13
C PHE A 486 -7.52 18.22 14.23
N SER A 487 -7.50 19.51 13.92
CA SER A 487 -7.86 20.54 14.88
C SER A 487 -9.31 20.43 15.36
N GLU A 488 -10.23 19.91 14.53
CA GLU A 488 -11.62 19.66 14.91
C GLU A 488 -11.80 18.53 15.92
N ASP A 489 -10.88 17.56 15.93
CA ASP A 489 -10.89 16.43 16.87
C ASP A 489 -10.13 16.76 18.16
N TYR A 490 -9.44 17.90 18.24
CA TYR A 490 -8.57 18.22 19.36
C TYR A 490 -9.34 18.31 20.70
N ASN A 491 -8.86 17.56 21.69
CA ASN A 491 -9.39 17.56 23.04
C ASN A 491 -8.35 18.10 24.03
N SER A 492 -8.68 19.18 24.75
CA SER A 492 -7.77 19.78 25.75
C SER A 492 -7.47 18.86 26.93
N GLY A 493 -8.35 17.89 27.21
CA GLY A 493 -8.18 16.88 28.27
C GLY A 493 -6.86 16.12 28.14
N PHE A 494 -6.33 15.95 26.92
CA PHE A 494 -5.03 15.32 26.67
C PHE A 494 -3.87 16.11 27.28
N VAL A 495 -3.85 17.42 27.08
CA VAL A 495 -2.83 18.31 27.65
C VAL A 495 -3.03 18.44 29.15
N GLU A 496 -4.28 18.57 29.60
CA GLU A 496 -4.60 18.68 31.03
C GLU A 496 -4.18 17.42 31.81
N LYS A 497 -4.31 16.22 31.23
CA LYS A 497 -3.81 14.96 31.81
C LYS A 497 -2.30 15.00 32.05
N MET A 498 -1.54 15.57 31.13
CA MET A 498 -0.09 15.75 31.30
C MET A 498 0.25 16.81 32.35
N GLU A 499 -0.47 17.93 32.37
CA GLU A 499 -0.29 19.02 33.33
C GLU A 499 -0.62 18.58 34.77
N ARG A 500 -1.62 17.70 34.95
CA ARG A 500 -1.94 17.04 36.23
C ARG A 500 -0.99 15.91 36.62
N ASN A 501 -0.03 15.56 35.75
CA ASN A 501 0.93 14.47 35.94
C ASN A 501 0.31 13.05 35.86
N ASP A 502 -0.88 12.91 35.26
CA ASP A 502 -1.62 11.64 35.11
C ASP A 502 -1.30 10.90 33.79
N SER A 503 -0.42 11.45 32.96
CA SER A 503 0.05 10.84 31.70
C SER A 503 1.38 10.09 31.88
N SER A 504 1.68 9.09 31.05
CA SER A 504 3.01 8.48 30.96
C SER A 504 4.02 9.33 30.17
N PHE A 505 3.55 10.43 29.58
CA PHE A 505 4.34 11.41 28.84
C PHE A 505 4.42 12.74 29.59
N MET A 506 5.44 13.54 29.25
CA MET A 506 5.59 14.91 29.72
C MET A 506 5.78 15.86 28.56
N ILE A 507 5.24 17.08 28.71
CA ILE A 507 5.42 18.16 27.75
C ILE A 507 6.82 18.75 27.92
N ARG A 508 7.57 18.86 26.83
CA ARG A 508 8.89 19.50 26.74
C ARG A 508 8.80 20.88 26.12
N ARG A 509 7.97 21.00 25.08
CA ARG A 509 7.72 22.25 24.37
C ARG A 509 6.22 22.32 24.05
N LYS A 510 5.66 23.52 24.08
CA LYS A 510 4.30 23.83 23.65
C LYS A 510 4.35 25.12 22.84
N PHE A 511 3.95 25.02 21.59
CA PHE A 511 3.97 26.13 20.64
C PHE A 511 2.57 26.46 20.12
N GLY A 512 2.39 27.73 19.73
CA GLY A 512 1.17 28.21 19.07
C GLY A 512 -0.07 28.30 19.98
N MET A 513 -1.21 28.50 19.33
CA MET A 513 -2.55 28.47 19.92
C MET A 513 -3.35 27.34 19.27
N THR A 514 -4.35 26.80 19.95
CA THR A 514 -5.14 25.66 19.44
C THR A 514 -5.81 25.94 18.09
N ASN A 515 -6.10 27.20 17.77
CA ASN A 515 -6.62 27.65 16.48
C ASN A 515 -5.54 28.14 15.49
N ASP A 516 -4.26 28.15 15.87
CA ASP A 516 -3.18 28.67 15.05
C ASP A 516 -1.80 28.10 15.46
N SER A 517 -1.28 27.20 14.63
CA SER A 517 0.08 26.69 14.72
C SER A 517 0.40 25.92 16.01
N PHE A 518 -0.58 25.20 16.57
CA PHE A 518 -0.36 24.40 17.79
C PHE A 518 0.55 23.21 17.54
N GLU A 519 1.55 23.06 18.40
CA GLU A 519 2.49 21.93 18.41
C GLU A 519 2.89 21.60 19.84
N LEU A 520 2.95 20.31 20.17
CA LEU A 520 3.50 19.81 21.43
C LEU A 520 4.70 18.93 21.16
N THR A 521 5.80 19.16 21.86
CA THR A 521 6.86 18.16 21.95
C THR A 521 6.72 17.39 23.23
N LEU A 522 6.56 16.08 23.09
CA LEU A 522 6.39 15.14 24.19
C LEU A 522 7.62 14.27 24.35
N ALA A 523 7.85 13.81 25.57
CA ALA A 523 8.82 12.77 25.87
C ALA A 523 8.21 11.77 26.84
N PRO A 524 8.51 10.46 26.73
CA PRO A 524 8.08 9.50 27.73
C PRO A 524 8.75 9.81 29.07
N LYS A 525 8.03 9.59 30.17
CA LYS A 525 8.59 9.67 31.53
C LYS A 525 9.61 8.55 31.78
N ASP A 526 9.31 7.37 31.27
CA ASP A 526 10.10 6.15 31.47
C ASP A 526 10.37 5.39 30.16
N GLY A 527 11.46 4.61 30.16
CA GLY A 527 11.89 3.79 29.03
C GLY A 527 12.75 4.51 28.00
N PHE A 528 12.66 4.11 26.73
CA PHE A 528 13.45 4.66 25.65
C PHE A 528 13.14 6.15 25.44
N ARG A 529 14.17 7.01 25.52
CA ARG A 529 14.01 8.46 25.42
C ARG A 529 13.98 8.89 23.96
N VAL A 530 12.85 9.43 23.54
CA VAL A 530 12.62 9.99 22.21
C VAL A 530 11.72 11.20 22.34
N PHE A 531 11.88 12.18 21.45
CA PHE A 531 10.95 13.29 21.32
C PHE A 531 9.90 12.96 20.27
N ILE A 532 8.65 13.28 20.57
CA ILE A 532 7.53 13.10 19.64
C ILE A 532 6.81 14.44 19.54
N ASP A 533 6.76 14.98 18.34
CA ASP A 533 6.03 16.22 18.04
C ASP A 533 4.60 15.86 17.60
N VAL A 534 3.62 16.45 18.29
CA VAL A 534 2.18 16.32 18.02
C VAL A 534 1.68 17.64 17.47
N PHE A 535 1.32 17.63 16.20
CA PHE A 535 0.80 18.81 15.51
C PHE A 535 -0.72 18.79 15.44
N LEU A 536 -1.34 19.97 15.52
CA LEU A 536 -2.70 20.12 15.00
C LEU A 536 -2.66 20.41 13.50
N MET A 537 -3.42 19.61 12.76
CA MET A 537 -3.64 19.79 11.34
C MET A 537 -4.96 20.51 11.11
N TYR A 538 -4.89 21.64 10.43
CA TYR A 538 -5.99 22.55 10.21
C TYR A 538 -6.48 22.49 8.76
N PRO A 539 -7.79 22.67 8.52
CA PRO A 539 -8.30 22.88 7.18
C PRO A 539 -7.86 24.25 6.65
N GLY A 540 -7.50 24.29 5.38
CA GLY A 540 -7.37 25.50 4.58
C GLY A 540 -8.64 25.73 3.79
N ILE A 541 -9.39 26.77 4.14
CA ILE A 541 -10.69 27.05 3.53
C ILE A 541 -10.55 28.20 2.53
N GLU A 542 -10.95 27.94 1.29
CA GLU A 542 -11.05 28.94 0.22
C GLU A 542 -12.47 28.86 -0.37
N ASN A 543 -13.15 30.01 -0.47
CA ASN A 543 -14.54 30.12 -0.93
C ASN A 543 -15.53 29.16 -0.23
N GLY A 544 -15.34 28.93 1.08
CA GLY A 544 -16.20 28.05 1.89
C GLY A 544 -15.94 26.55 1.72
N THR A 545 -14.91 26.17 0.95
CA THR A 545 -14.54 24.75 0.73
C THR A 545 -13.14 24.47 1.23
N VAL A 546 -12.89 23.25 1.72
CA VAL A 546 -11.55 22.82 2.14
C VAL A 546 -10.72 22.53 0.89
N THR A 547 -9.65 23.31 0.65
CA THR A 547 -8.78 23.14 -0.52
C THR A 547 -7.42 22.52 -0.19
N HIS A 548 -7.02 22.57 1.09
CA HIS A 548 -5.78 22.01 1.57
C HIS A 548 -5.86 21.73 3.07
N HIS A 549 -4.87 21.02 3.60
CA HIS A 549 -4.63 20.96 5.04
C HIS A 549 -3.26 21.54 5.37
N TRP A 550 -3.06 21.95 6.62
CA TRP A 550 -1.77 22.47 7.04
C TRP A 550 -1.46 22.26 8.51
N VAL A 551 -0.18 22.15 8.84
CA VAL A 551 0.31 22.26 10.22
C VAL A 551 1.17 23.52 10.34
N GLY A 552 1.27 24.07 11.55
CA GLY A 552 2.09 25.24 11.82
C GLY A 552 3.44 24.88 12.43
N GLY A 553 4.37 25.83 12.38
CA GLY A 553 5.62 25.77 13.14
C GLY A 553 6.02 27.16 13.64
N VAL A 554 6.69 27.24 14.78
CA VAL A 554 7.04 28.51 15.42
C VAL A 554 8.54 28.55 15.73
N SER A 555 9.24 29.54 15.17
CA SER A 555 10.64 29.81 15.51
C SER A 555 10.77 30.56 16.84
N PRO A 556 11.91 30.45 17.55
CA PRO A 556 12.17 31.17 18.80
C PRO A 556 12.05 32.70 18.68
N ASP A 557 12.24 33.25 17.48
CA ASP A 557 12.10 34.68 17.21
C ASP A 557 10.64 35.12 16.97
N GLY A 558 9.70 34.18 17.02
CA GLY A 558 8.27 34.35 16.76
C GLY A 558 7.85 34.17 15.31
N THR A 559 8.78 33.93 14.38
CA THR A 559 8.42 33.68 12.97
C THR A 559 7.56 32.42 12.85
N LYS A 560 6.42 32.54 12.19
CA LYS A 560 5.49 31.44 11.94
C LYS A 560 5.77 30.80 10.60
N TYR A 561 5.58 29.49 10.54
CA TYR A 561 5.69 28.69 9.34
C TYR A 561 4.40 27.88 9.14
N LYS A 562 4.07 27.63 7.88
CA LYS A 562 2.91 26.86 7.46
C LYS A 562 3.40 25.77 6.51
N TYR A 563 3.11 24.51 6.82
CA TYR A 563 3.38 23.35 5.99
C TYR A 563 2.08 22.92 5.35
N THR A 564 1.96 23.08 4.03
CA THR A 564 0.68 22.86 3.32
C THR A 564 0.67 21.55 2.56
N TYR A 565 -0.32 20.72 2.83
CA TYR A 565 -0.57 19.43 2.19
C TYR A 565 -1.77 19.53 1.25
N PRO A 566 -1.88 18.67 0.22
CA PRO A 566 -3.16 18.44 -0.44
C PRO A 566 -4.23 18.04 0.58
N VAL A 567 -5.50 18.09 0.19
CA VAL A 567 -6.59 17.59 1.05
C VAL A 567 -6.22 16.19 1.55
N TYR A 568 -6.24 16.04 2.88
CA TYR A 568 -5.95 14.76 3.52
C TYR A 568 -7.19 13.89 3.32
N ASP A 569 -6.98 12.64 2.93
CA ASP A 569 -8.06 11.70 2.62
C ASP A 569 -8.61 11.04 3.91
N PRO A 570 -9.77 10.35 3.84
CA PRO A 570 -10.46 9.76 5.01
C PRO A 570 -9.74 8.58 5.70
N TRP A 571 -8.41 8.59 5.70
CA TRP A 571 -7.52 7.76 6.50
C TRP A 571 -7.46 6.28 6.13
N CYS A 572 -6.25 5.76 6.15
CA CYS A 572 -5.97 4.34 6.08
C CYS A 572 -5.23 3.90 7.34
N ALA A 573 -5.32 2.62 7.66
CA ALA A 573 -4.56 2.00 8.73
C ALA A 573 -3.27 1.39 8.18
N ALA A 574 -2.23 1.41 9.00
CA ALA A 574 -0.88 1.01 8.65
C ALA A 574 -0.27 0.16 9.76
N ASP A 575 0.56 -0.81 9.39
CA ASP A 575 1.45 -1.49 10.33
C ASP A 575 2.79 -0.76 10.40
N LEU A 576 3.27 -0.52 11.62
CA LEU A 576 4.64 -0.11 11.91
C LEU A 576 5.24 -1.02 13.00
N HIS A 577 5.88 -2.09 12.56
CA HIS A 577 6.52 -3.10 13.42
C HIS A 577 5.54 -3.81 14.38
N GLY A 578 4.33 -4.15 13.90
CA GLY A 578 3.30 -4.80 14.71
C GLY A 578 2.38 -3.82 15.47
N HIS A 579 2.58 -2.51 15.30
CA HIS A 579 1.73 -1.48 15.88
C HIS A 579 0.86 -0.81 14.80
N ILE A 580 -0.44 -0.69 15.06
CA ILE A 580 -1.36 0.03 14.18
C ILE A 580 -1.18 1.54 14.29
N PHE A 581 -1.11 2.22 13.16
CA PHE A 581 -1.21 3.67 13.07
C PHE A 581 -2.13 4.07 11.94
N TRP A 582 -2.56 5.33 11.95
CA TRP A 582 -3.29 5.90 10.82
C TRP A 582 -2.37 6.74 9.95
N VAL A 583 -2.66 6.73 8.66
CA VAL A 583 -1.90 7.41 7.61
C VAL A 583 -2.89 7.94 6.58
N THR A 584 -2.42 8.81 5.69
CA THR A 584 -3.18 9.10 4.46
C THR A 584 -3.26 7.84 3.58
N CYS A 585 -4.40 7.63 2.91
CA CYS A 585 -4.57 6.59 1.90
C CYS A 585 -3.80 6.87 0.60
N THR A 586 -3.30 8.10 0.41
CA THR A 586 -2.53 8.56 -0.76
C THR A 586 -1.17 9.11 -0.33
N PRO A 587 -0.35 8.31 0.38
CA PRO A 587 0.91 8.77 0.99
C PRO A 587 1.89 9.40 0.00
N ASN A 588 1.95 8.89 -1.23
CA ASN A 588 2.81 9.43 -2.28
C ASN A 588 2.52 10.92 -2.57
N GLU A 589 1.25 11.33 -2.64
CA GLU A 589 0.89 12.72 -2.93
C GLU A 589 1.41 13.67 -1.85
N LYS A 590 1.25 13.27 -0.58
CA LYS A 590 1.62 14.07 0.59
C LYS A 590 3.14 14.14 0.71
N ILE A 591 3.82 13.01 0.53
CA ILE A 591 5.28 12.91 0.57
C ILE A 591 5.94 13.66 -0.60
N VAL A 592 5.44 13.54 -1.83
CA VAL A 592 5.99 14.29 -2.97
C VAL A 592 5.79 15.79 -2.77
N LYS A 593 4.66 16.22 -2.20
CA LYS A 593 4.44 17.64 -1.88
C LYS A 593 5.44 18.17 -0.84
N GLU A 594 5.74 17.37 0.18
CA GLU A 594 6.62 17.76 1.28
C GLU A 594 8.10 17.64 0.93
N TYR A 595 8.54 16.54 0.34
CA TYR A 595 9.97 16.23 0.13
C TYR A 595 10.43 16.41 -1.34
N GLY A 596 9.48 16.55 -2.28
CA GLY A 596 9.77 16.68 -3.71
C GLY A 596 9.99 15.33 -4.42
N LYS A 597 10.33 15.39 -5.71
CA LYS A 597 10.42 14.20 -6.60
C LYS A 597 11.49 13.17 -6.19
N LEU A 598 12.44 13.54 -5.35
CA LEU A 598 13.55 12.68 -4.90
C LEU A 598 13.38 12.22 -3.44
N TRP A 599 12.15 12.13 -2.95
CA TRP A 599 11.81 11.73 -1.56
C TRP A 599 12.35 10.33 -1.17
N TYR A 600 12.58 9.47 -2.15
CA TYR A 600 13.13 8.12 -1.96
C TYR A 600 14.63 8.12 -1.67
N LEU A 601 15.33 9.24 -1.83
CA LEU A 601 16.74 9.37 -1.46
C LEU A 601 16.90 9.68 0.03
N ASP A 602 17.99 9.19 0.62
CA ASP A 602 18.32 9.55 2.00
C ASP A 602 18.71 11.03 2.10
N HIS A 603 18.19 11.69 3.13
CA HIS A 603 18.53 13.07 3.44
C HIS A 603 19.05 13.14 4.87
N LEU A 604 20.35 13.32 5.02
CA LEU A 604 21.00 13.33 6.33
C LEU A 604 20.35 14.38 7.24
N THR A 605 19.92 13.96 8.43
CA THR A 605 19.30 14.84 9.42
C THR A 605 20.20 16.01 9.81
N SER A 606 21.54 15.85 9.75
CA SER A 606 22.49 16.94 10.00
C SER A 606 22.44 18.07 8.96
N LYS A 607 21.85 17.83 7.79
CA LYS A 607 21.66 18.81 6.71
C LYS A 607 20.20 19.23 6.55
N TYR A 608 19.30 18.69 7.37
CA TYR A 608 17.88 19.00 7.33
C TYR A 608 17.56 20.20 8.22
N SER A 609 16.87 21.19 7.66
CA SER A 609 16.31 22.33 8.39
C SER A 609 14.80 22.29 8.27
N TRP A 610 14.12 22.03 9.38
CA TRP A 610 12.67 21.86 9.45
C TRP A 610 11.90 23.00 8.74
N ASN A 611 12.37 24.24 8.87
CA ASN A 611 11.72 25.43 8.34
C ASN A 611 12.03 25.80 6.88
N SER A 612 12.86 25.01 6.16
CA SER A 612 13.29 25.38 4.80
C SER A 612 13.66 24.20 3.89
N SER A 613 13.95 23.02 4.41
CA SER A 613 14.27 21.84 3.59
C SER A 613 13.03 21.27 2.91
N GLY A 614 11.88 21.24 3.60
CA GLY A 614 10.60 20.84 3.02
C GLY A 614 10.18 21.76 1.88
N LYS A 615 9.55 21.21 0.84
CA LYS A 615 9.03 21.94 -0.33
C LYS A 615 7.64 22.53 -0.09
N ASN A 616 6.97 22.10 0.98
CA ASN A 616 5.64 22.54 1.37
C ASN A 616 5.63 23.64 2.46
N VAL A 617 6.79 24.08 2.95
CA VAL A 617 6.90 25.07 4.02
C VAL A 617 6.97 26.50 3.49
N LYS A 618 6.24 27.41 4.12
CA LYS A 618 6.31 28.86 3.87
C LYS A 618 6.22 29.64 5.17
N ARG A 619 6.83 30.84 5.21
CA ARG A 619 6.60 31.79 6.31
C ARG A 619 5.15 32.28 6.27
N ASN A 620 4.53 32.40 7.43
CA ASN A 620 3.11 32.74 7.57
C ASN A 620 2.87 33.74 8.70
N GLY A 621 3.62 34.85 8.66
CA GLY A 621 3.55 35.91 9.66
C GLY A 621 4.48 35.69 10.85
N LYS A 622 4.21 36.43 11.94
CA LYS A 622 5.08 36.50 13.11
C LYS A 622 4.26 36.82 14.35
N TRP A 623 4.50 36.10 15.44
CA TRP A 623 3.94 36.43 16.76
C TRP A 623 4.65 37.67 17.33
N THR A 624 3.90 38.53 18.01
CA THR A 624 4.49 39.66 18.75
C THR A 624 5.27 39.16 19.96
N LYS A 625 6.12 40.01 20.54
CA LYS A 625 6.89 39.66 21.75
C LYS A 625 5.98 39.32 22.93
N GLU A 626 4.83 39.98 23.02
CA GLU A 626 3.82 39.76 24.04
C GLU A 626 3.15 38.40 23.83
N GLN A 627 2.71 38.10 22.61
CA GLN A 627 2.12 36.80 22.27
C GLN A 627 3.10 35.64 22.50
N MET A 628 4.39 35.85 22.21
CA MET A 628 5.43 34.84 22.42
C MET A 628 5.54 34.34 23.86
N LYS A 629 5.15 35.14 24.87
CA LYS A 629 5.11 34.71 26.27
C LYS A 629 4.06 33.61 26.51
N GLU A 630 3.02 33.57 25.68
CA GLU A 630 1.92 32.62 25.77
C GLU A 630 2.13 31.42 24.83
N VAL A 631 2.57 31.69 23.60
CA VAL A 631 2.63 30.70 22.52
C VAL A 631 3.97 29.99 22.37
N TYR A 632 4.99 30.32 23.17
CA TYR A 632 6.29 29.64 23.12
C TYR A 632 6.74 29.22 24.52
N LYS A 633 6.32 28.03 24.95
CA LYS A 633 6.62 27.49 26.28
C LYS A 633 7.60 26.32 26.18
N VAL A 634 8.70 26.41 26.93
CA VAL A 634 9.68 25.32 27.07
C VAL A 634 9.71 24.89 28.53
N PHE A 635 9.48 23.61 28.76
CA PHE A 635 9.41 23.01 30.08
C PHE A 635 10.73 22.29 30.36
N LYS A 636 11.49 22.79 31.34
CA LYS A 636 12.68 22.09 31.83
C LYS A 636 12.23 20.85 32.58
N GLY A 637 12.84 19.69 32.25
CA GLY A 637 12.59 18.45 32.96
C GLY A 637 12.98 18.57 34.42
N VAL A 638 12.01 18.83 35.28
CA VAL A 638 12.16 18.76 36.72
C VAL A 638 10.96 18.00 37.25
N TYR A 639 11.22 16.93 38.00
CA TYR A 639 10.30 16.41 39.01
C TYR A 639 9.84 17.60 39.89
N GLN A 640 8.81 18.33 39.47
CA GLN A 640 8.22 19.36 40.30
C GLN A 640 7.34 18.66 41.33
N LYS A 641 7.97 18.41 42.48
CA LYS A 641 7.30 18.33 43.78
C LYS A 641 6.47 19.61 43.92
N TRP A 642 5.19 19.55 43.60
CA TRP A 642 4.27 20.67 43.81
C TRP A 642 4.23 20.99 45.30
N LYS A 643 4.96 22.03 45.71
CA LYS A 643 4.70 22.71 46.97
C LYS A 643 3.34 23.39 46.80
N LYS A 644 2.30 22.77 47.37
CA LYS A 644 1.05 23.44 47.73
C LYS A 644 1.40 24.75 48.43
N LEU A 645 1.22 25.87 47.76
CA LEU A 645 0.96 27.14 48.42
C LEU A 645 -0.51 27.08 48.85
N SER A 646 -0.73 26.54 50.05
CA SER A 646 -1.92 26.81 50.82
C SER A 646 -1.92 28.31 51.12
N ILE A 647 -2.92 28.99 50.56
CA ILE A 647 -3.30 30.35 50.92
C ILE A 647 -3.74 30.32 52.38
N HIS A 648 -3.04 31.10 53.21
CA HIS A 648 -3.61 31.79 54.36
C HIS A 648 -3.60 33.28 54.03
#